data_AF-A0A4U0GW09-F1
#
_entry.id   AF-A0A4U0GW09-F1
#
_cell.length_a   1.000
_cell.length_b   1.000
_cell.length_c   1.000
_cell.angle_alpha   90.00
_cell.angle_beta   90.00
_cell.angle_gamma   90.00
#
_symmetry.space_group_name_H-M   'P 1'
#
loop_
_entity.id
_entity.type
_entity.pdbx_description
1 polymer ?
#
loop_
_entity_poly.entity_id
_entity_poly.type
_entity_poly.pdbx_seq_one_letter_code
_entity_poly.pdbx_strand_id
1 'polypeptide(L)'
;MSEANPDTEPAATAGVPSRVVLICDDPDEPLLEQVRSAAVERGIDLLEVDAAALIDAPQRASDVSDWIVVASEGKLPQLADAAVRQRARVAVIPQKGSAIPRLLDLPKGLDERLELAFSSDVIEIDATYCNDELVLGVAAIGDVPFLDTRGRAFVRAQSSLRGRWAAAVGVFIGTVRRLFSIRPTRIGLQIGDEEKPRRTAVTGIVVLENDADHLSAQLLGEASSARNGRLSAMLFAPASVAAYIAALIRATIGVGSLPSALSMVQTRSLQIECDQPLHYRIDGRPRSAKQIFFEVRPRALSVKAGARFGDDNPEGQKDRDTLRLKTLPENEARLASISSRLPLFTHALEDDFKELFQLLRENARVSPDFVILMLASSLLAGFGLVMNSAAVIIGAMVLAPLMAPIVSLSMGILRRDTRLLQQAGRTIAIGVALALSAAALLALITPLQRVTAEIDARLHPSLLDLAVAVISGIAAAYAYARESVIKSLPGVAIAVALVPPLAVAGIGLGWGDLRIFGGAALLFLTNLVGIAATAALTFLVLGYAPIHTAVRGLRVLAVATLLMALPLTVSFAHIVQVWRYENAVVSDPVAIGARDLELTETSVRVDGDTVVVRATVVSAQPLTAQQADHIKLQLQQRLDAKVRVELQQRLVR
;
A
#
# COMPACT_ATOMS: atom_id res chain seq x y z
N MET A 1 30.04 -74.93 -3.94
CA MET A 1 30.87 -74.20 -2.96
C MET A 1 32.26 -74.03 -3.57
N SER A 2 32.41 -72.93 -4.29
CA SER A 2 33.60 -72.35 -4.95
C SER A 2 33.26 -70.84 -4.95
N GLU A 3 34.09 -69.85 -4.64
CA GLU A 3 35.53 -69.66 -4.74
C GLU A 3 35.89 -68.48 -3.81
N ALA A 4 37.13 -68.41 -3.35
CA ALA A 4 37.66 -67.22 -2.67
C ALA A 4 37.96 -66.13 -3.71
N ASN A 5 37.56 -64.88 -3.44
CA ASN A 5 38.04 -63.72 -4.18
C ASN A 5 39.00 -62.90 -3.29
N PRO A 6 40.30 -62.82 -3.61
CA PRO A 6 41.25 -62.00 -2.89
C PRO A 6 41.49 -60.71 -3.69
N ASP A 7 40.68 -59.67 -3.47
CA ASP A 7 40.96 -58.31 -3.92
C ASP A 7 40.19 -57.32 -3.04
N THR A 8 40.77 -57.00 -1.89
CA THR A 8 40.47 -55.77 -1.16
C THR A 8 41.76 -54.97 -1.02
N GLU A 9 42.09 -54.24 -2.08
CA GLU A 9 42.94 -53.06 -1.97
C GLU A 9 42.36 -52.11 -0.91
N PRO A 10 43.20 -51.49 -0.07
CA PRO A 10 42.73 -50.49 0.89
C PRO A 10 42.15 -49.31 0.12
N ALA A 11 41.01 -48.80 0.59
CA ALA A 11 40.31 -47.65 0.03
C ALA A 11 41.28 -46.51 -0.32
N ALA A 12 41.41 -46.24 -1.62
CA ALA A 12 42.16 -45.11 -2.14
C ALA A 12 41.61 -43.80 -1.55
N THR A 13 42.49 -42.99 -0.99
CA THR A 13 42.24 -41.60 -0.61
C THR A 13 41.61 -40.84 -1.78
N ALA A 14 40.40 -40.34 -1.61
CA ALA A 14 39.66 -39.64 -2.65
C ALA A 14 40.36 -38.35 -3.11
N GLY A 15 40.80 -38.31 -4.37
CA GLY A 15 40.30 -37.33 -5.35
C GLY A 15 40.97 -35.96 -5.51
N VAL A 16 42.20 -35.71 -5.05
CA VAL A 16 42.87 -34.42 -5.34
C VAL A 16 43.34 -34.38 -6.81
N PRO A 17 43.03 -33.33 -7.61
CA PRO A 17 43.46 -33.23 -9.01
C PRO A 17 44.98 -33.09 -9.11
N SER A 18 45.61 -33.82 -10.02
CA SER A 18 47.06 -33.77 -10.25
C SER A 18 47.52 -32.52 -11.01
N ARG A 19 46.61 -31.88 -11.75
CA ARG A 19 46.87 -30.68 -12.56
C ARG A 19 45.64 -29.77 -12.62
N VAL A 20 45.85 -28.46 -12.50
CA VAL A 20 44.77 -27.46 -12.44
C VAL A 20 45.14 -26.24 -13.29
N VAL A 21 44.17 -25.64 -13.98
CA VAL A 21 44.37 -24.38 -14.71
C VAL A 21 44.14 -23.21 -13.76
N LEU A 22 45.16 -22.38 -13.55
CA LEU A 22 45.03 -21.13 -12.81
C LEU A 22 44.79 -19.99 -13.80
N ILE A 23 43.59 -19.40 -13.74
CA ILE A 23 43.16 -18.33 -14.61
C ILE A 23 43.23 -17.02 -13.85
N CYS A 24 44.00 -16.07 -14.35
CA CYS A 24 44.16 -14.76 -13.74
C CYS A 24 44.02 -13.63 -14.77
N ASP A 25 43.49 -12.49 -14.35
CA ASP A 25 43.41 -11.28 -15.20
C ASP A 25 44.35 -10.16 -14.77
N ASP A 26 44.83 -10.19 -13.54
CA ASP A 26 45.87 -9.32 -12.99
C ASP A 26 46.99 -10.19 -12.41
N PRO A 27 48.19 -10.23 -13.03
CA PRO A 27 49.30 -11.06 -12.57
C PRO A 27 49.88 -10.59 -11.22
N ASP A 28 49.59 -9.36 -10.80
CA ASP A 28 50.06 -8.77 -9.53
C ASP A 28 49.06 -8.98 -8.38
N GLU A 29 47.96 -9.73 -8.59
CA GLU A 29 46.96 -9.98 -7.57
C GLU A 29 47.56 -10.81 -6.40
N PRO A 30 47.54 -10.31 -5.15
CA PRO A 30 48.17 -10.98 -4.00
C PRO A 30 47.59 -12.37 -3.68
N LEU A 31 46.35 -12.64 -4.09
CA LEU A 31 45.72 -13.96 -3.94
C LEU A 31 46.44 -15.04 -4.76
N LEU A 32 47.15 -14.68 -5.85
CA LEU A 32 47.84 -15.63 -6.71
C LEU A 32 49.00 -16.33 -5.99
N GLU A 33 49.79 -15.60 -5.18
CA GLU A 33 50.87 -16.22 -4.39
C GLU A 33 50.31 -17.26 -3.42
N GLN A 34 49.17 -16.98 -2.80
CA GLN A 34 48.52 -17.88 -1.85
C GLN A 34 47.99 -19.15 -2.54
N VAL A 35 47.43 -19.02 -3.75
CA VAL A 35 47.00 -20.17 -4.56
C VAL A 35 48.21 -21.01 -5.00
N ARG A 36 49.30 -20.36 -5.43
CA ARG A 36 50.56 -21.04 -5.82
C ARG A 36 51.16 -21.82 -4.65
N SER A 37 51.30 -21.19 -3.49
CA SER A 37 51.79 -21.85 -2.28
C SER A 37 50.93 -23.05 -1.90
N ALA A 38 49.61 -22.89 -1.91
CA ALA A 38 48.68 -23.98 -1.58
C ALA A 38 48.74 -25.16 -2.57
N ALA A 39 48.99 -24.89 -3.87
CA ALA A 39 49.16 -25.93 -4.87
C ALA A 39 50.48 -26.70 -4.67
N VAL A 40 51.58 -26.00 -4.38
CA VAL A 40 52.90 -26.62 -4.10
C VAL A 40 52.82 -27.53 -2.87
N GLU A 41 52.20 -27.07 -1.79
CA GLU A 41 52.00 -27.87 -0.57
C GLU A 41 51.22 -29.17 -0.83
N ARG A 42 50.33 -29.15 -1.83
CA ARG A 42 49.45 -30.27 -2.20
C ARG A 42 50.00 -31.11 -3.36
N GLY A 43 51.15 -30.74 -3.93
CA GLY A 43 51.77 -31.44 -5.06
C GLY A 43 50.98 -31.34 -6.38
N ILE A 44 50.26 -30.23 -6.59
CA ILE A 44 49.40 -30.00 -7.75
C ILE A 44 50.15 -29.14 -8.79
N ASP A 45 50.20 -29.58 -10.04
CA ASP A 45 50.77 -28.80 -11.14
C ASP A 45 49.80 -27.70 -11.61
N LEU A 46 50.27 -26.45 -11.68
CA LEU A 46 49.45 -25.31 -12.10
C LEU A 46 49.80 -24.89 -13.53
N LEU A 47 48.79 -24.93 -14.41
CA LEU A 47 48.86 -24.32 -15.74
C LEU A 47 48.31 -22.90 -15.66
N GLU A 48 49.19 -21.90 -15.63
CA GLU A 48 48.78 -20.50 -15.59
C GLU A 48 48.37 -20.00 -16.98
N VAL A 49 47.17 -19.42 -17.07
CA VAL A 49 46.61 -18.87 -18.31
C VAL A 49 46.00 -17.50 -18.04
N ASP A 50 46.31 -16.53 -18.90
CA ASP A 50 45.67 -15.22 -18.84
C ASP A 50 44.17 -15.32 -19.19
N ALA A 51 43.33 -14.62 -18.42
CA ALA A 51 41.89 -14.67 -18.57
C ALA A 51 41.41 -14.20 -19.95
N ALA A 52 41.99 -13.14 -20.53
CA ALA A 52 41.59 -12.66 -21.85
C ALA A 52 42.00 -13.66 -22.93
N ALA A 53 43.20 -14.21 -22.82
CA ALA A 53 43.71 -15.25 -23.69
C ALA A 53 42.84 -16.51 -23.71
N LEU A 54 42.29 -16.90 -22.55
CA LEU A 54 41.38 -18.05 -22.45
C LEU A 54 39.97 -17.75 -22.99
N ILE A 55 39.46 -16.53 -22.77
CA ILE A 55 38.17 -16.09 -23.32
C ILE A 55 38.21 -16.14 -24.86
N ASP A 56 39.29 -15.67 -25.47
CA ASP A 56 39.45 -15.67 -26.93
C ASP A 56 39.68 -17.07 -27.51
N ALA A 57 40.38 -17.95 -26.76
CA ALA A 57 40.71 -19.30 -27.19
C ALA A 57 40.50 -20.35 -26.07
N PRO A 58 39.25 -20.76 -25.79
CA PRO A 58 38.93 -21.69 -24.70
C PRO A 58 39.61 -23.06 -24.80
N GLN A 59 39.97 -23.48 -26.02
CA GLN A 59 40.68 -24.74 -26.28
C GLN A 59 42.09 -24.79 -25.67
N ARG A 60 42.67 -23.64 -25.27
CA ARG A 60 43.99 -23.61 -24.61
C ARG A 60 44.04 -24.35 -23.28
N ALA A 61 42.89 -24.64 -22.69
CA ALA A 61 42.73 -25.35 -21.43
C ALA A 61 41.93 -26.66 -21.57
N SER A 62 41.74 -27.20 -22.79
CA SER A 62 40.93 -28.41 -23.01
C SER A 62 41.49 -29.66 -22.34
N ASP A 63 42.79 -29.69 -22.07
CA ASP A 63 43.49 -30.87 -21.55
C ASP A 63 43.35 -31.02 -20.03
N VAL A 64 42.84 -29.99 -19.33
CA VAL A 64 42.72 -29.96 -17.87
C VAL A 64 41.30 -29.51 -17.49
N SER A 65 40.55 -30.40 -16.83
CA SER A 65 39.15 -30.15 -16.48
C SER A 65 38.94 -29.28 -15.25
N ASP A 66 39.92 -29.16 -14.35
CA ASP A 66 39.80 -28.37 -13.12
C ASP A 66 40.39 -26.96 -13.31
N TRP A 67 39.55 -25.94 -13.12
CA TRP A 67 39.90 -24.53 -13.31
C TRP A 67 39.75 -23.77 -11.99
N ILE A 68 40.77 -22.99 -11.63
CA ILE A 68 40.73 -22.01 -10.53
C ILE A 68 40.77 -20.62 -11.13
N VAL A 69 39.72 -19.84 -10.88
CA VAL A 69 39.56 -18.48 -11.43
C VAL A 69 39.82 -17.45 -10.33
N VAL A 70 40.85 -16.64 -10.55
CA VAL A 70 41.18 -15.44 -9.77
C VAL A 70 41.06 -14.25 -10.73
N ALA A 71 39.83 -13.79 -10.96
CA ALA A 71 39.59 -12.73 -11.94
C ALA A 71 38.54 -11.71 -11.47
N SER A 72 38.58 -10.52 -12.05
CA SER A 72 37.57 -9.48 -11.83
C SER A 72 36.18 -9.94 -12.25
N GLU A 73 35.15 -9.50 -11.51
CA GLU A 73 33.75 -9.91 -11.72
C GLU A 73 33.25 -9.65 -13.16
N GLY A 74 33.80 -8.64 -13.84
CA GLY A 74 33.41 -8.31 -15.21
C GLY A 74 33.77 -9.37 -16.25
N LYS A 75 34.81 -10.19 -16.00
CA LYS A 75 35.26 -11.27 -16.89
C LYS A 75 34.63 -12.63 -16.56
N LEU A 76 34.10 -12.81 -15.35
CA LEU A 76 33.51 -14.07 -14.91
C LEU A 76 32.43 -14.63 -15.85
N PRO A 77 31.50 -13.85 -16.45
CA PRO A 77 30.50 -14.40 -17.36
C PRO A 77 31.12 -15.06 -18.60
N GLN A 78 32.19 -14.47 -19.13
CA GLN A 78 32.87 -14.98 -20.33
C GLN A 78 33.70 -16.22 -19.99
N LEU A 79 34.35 -16.23 -18.82
CA LEU A 79 35.08 -17.39 -18.31
C LEU A 79 34.16 -18.56 -17.97
N ALA A 80 33.00 -18.28 -17.39
CA ALA A 80 31.98 -19.29 -17.12
C ALA A 80 31.41 -19.87 -18.43
N ASP A 81 31.13 -19.05 -19.45
CA ASP A 81 30.74 -19.54 -20.78
C ASP A 81 31.84 -20.42 -21.42
N ALA A 82 33.11 -20.00 -21.31
CA ALA A 82 34.23 -20.83 -21.75
C ALA A 82 34.30 -22.17 -21.00
N ALA A 83 34.06 -22.16 -19.68
CA ALA A 83 34.02 -23.36 -18.87
C ALA A 83 32.86 -24.30 -19.24
N VAL A 84 31.67 -23.77 -19.52
CA VAL A 84 30.53 -24.56 -20.04
C VAL A 84 30.92 -25.26 -21.35
N ARG A 85 31.57 -24.56 -22.27
CA ARG A 85 31.99 -25.12 -23.57
C ARG A 85 33.06 -26.22 -23.43
N GLN A 86 33.96 -26.08 -22.46
CA GLN A 86 35.02 -27.05 -22.17
C GLN A 86 34.61 -28.13 -21.15
N ARG A 87 33.39 -28.04 -20.58
CA ARG A 87 32.94 -28.89 -19.46
C ARG A 87 33.91 -28.87 -18.28
N ALA A 88 34.46 -27.70 -18.00
CA ALA A 88 35.40 -27.50 -16.90
C ALA A 88 34.68 -27.37 -15.55
N ARG A 89 35.35 -27.84 -14.50
CA ARG A 89 34.98 -27.73 -13.09
C ARG A 89 35.61 -26.48 -12.52
N VAL A 90 34.79 -25.48 -12.23
CA VAL A 90 35.26 -24.13 -11.89
C VAL A 90 35.22 -23.90 -10.40
N ALA A 91 36.36 -23.55 -9.82
CA ALA A 91 36.47 -22.91 -8.52
C ALA A 91 36.75 -21.42 -8.71
N VAL A 92 36.08 -20.56 -7.94
CA VAL A 92 36.33 -19.10 -7.98
C VAL A 92 36.95 -18.68 -6.66
N ILE A 93 38.08 -18.00 -6.73
CA ILE A 93 38.70 -17.32 -5.58
C ILE A 93 38.38 -15.83 -5.70
N PRO A 94 37.38 -15.33 -4.96
CA PRO A 94 36.83 -13.99 -5.18
C PRO A 94 37.75 -12.90 -4.62
N GLN A 95 37.93 -11.83 -5.40
CA GLN A 95 38.57 -10.59 -4.98
C GLN A 95 37.74 -9.86 -3.91
N LYS A 96 38.37 -8.94 -3.17
CA LYS A 96 37.69 -8.15 -2.13
C LYS A 96 36.50 -7.38 -2.69
N GLY A 97 35.35 -7.51 -2.03
CA GLY A 97 34.12 -6.81 -2.40
C GLY A 97 33.22 -7.55 -3.39
N SER A 98 33.60 -8.75 -3.83
CA SER A 98 32.80 -9.59 -4.72
C SER A 98 31.50 -10.10 -4.09
N ALA A 99 30.47 -10.27 -4.90
CA ALA A 99 29.19 -10.90 -4.54
C ALA A 99 29.24 -12.44 -4.62
N ILE A 100 30.22 -13.02 -5.32
CA ILE A 100 30.38 -14.46 -5.54
C ILE A 100 30.43 -15.29 -4.24
N PRO A 101 31.09 -14.87 -3.15
CA PRO A 101 31.06 -15.64 -1.90
C PRO A 101 29.66 -15.96 -1.41
N ARG A 102 28.69 -15.06 -1.61
CA ARG A 102 27.30 -15.30 -1.19
C ARG A 102 26.56 -16.17 -2.19
N LEU A 103 26.84 -15.98 -3.48
CA LEU A 103 26.18 -16.67 -4.58
C LEU A 103 26.53 -18.16 -4.66
N LEU A 104 27.72 -18.55 -4.18
CA LEU A 104 28.17 -19.95 -4.13
C LEU A 104 28.35 -20.49 -2.70
N ASP A 105 27.83 -19.77 -1.68
CA ASP A 105 28.01 -20.11 -0.25
C ASP A 105 29.48 -20.38 0.14
N LEU A 106 30.43 -19.63 -0.41
CA LEU A 106 31.85 -19.91 -0.19
C LEU A 106 32.26 -19.66 1.27
N PRO A 107 33.20 -20.47 1.81
CA PRO A 107 33.72 -20.30 3.16
C PRO A 107 34.29 -18.89 3.41
N LYS A 108 34.21 -18.42 4.65
CA LYS A 108 34.73 -17.07 5.00
C LYS A 108 36.25 -17.04 5.02
N GLY A 109 36.90 -18.12 5.49
CA GLY A 109 38.35 -18.26 5.48
C GLY A 109 38.90 -18.42 4.06
N LEU A 110 40.11 -17.94 3.83
CA LEU A 110 40.79 -18.19 2.55
C LEU A 110 41.26 -19.64 2.47
N ASP A 111 41.82 -20.19 3.54
CA ASP A 111 42.36 -21.55 3.56
C ASP A 111 41.27 -22.59 3.24
N GLU A 112 40.10 -22.46 3.88
CA GLU A 112 38.91 -23.27 3.60
C GLU A 112 38.44 -23.12 2.14
N ARG A 113 38.56 -21.91 1.56
CA ARG A 113 38.24 -21.66 0.14
C ARG A 113 39.24 -22.32 -0.80
N LEU A 114 40.52 -22.33 -0.45
CA LEU A 114 41.57 -23.01 -1.22
C LEU A 114 41.39 -24.53 -1.12
N GLU A 115 41.08 -25.06 0.06
CA GLU A 115 40.73 -26.47 0.23
C GLU A 115 39.55 -26.88 -0.68
N LEU A 116 38.48 -26.08 -0.70
CA LEU A 116 37.36 -26.30 -1.61
C LEU A 116 37.78 -26.18 -3.08
N ALA A 117 38.64 -25.22 -3.43
CA ALA A 117 39.07 -25.02 -4.82
C ALA A 117 39.87 -26.21 -5.37
N PHE A 118 40.61 -26.90 -4.52
CA PHE A 118 41.37 -28.10 -4.87
C PHE A 118 40.62 -29.41 -4.60
N SER A 119 39.40 -29.38 -4.06
CA SER A 119 38.62 -30.61 -3.82
C SER A 119 38.06 -31.18 -5.13
N SER A 120 37.65 -32.45 -5.11
CA SER A 120 36.89 -33.06 -6.21
C SER A 120 35.41 -32.71 -6.20
N ASP A 121 34.92 -32.04 -5.16
CA ASP A 121 33.50 -31.84 -4.92
C ASP A 121 32.97 -30.74 -5.85
N VAL A 122 32.00 -31.13 -6.66
CA VAL A 122 31.44 -30.28 -7.71
C VAL A 122 29.92 -30.37 -7.65
N ILE A 123 29.30 -29.21 -7.82
CA ILE A 123 27.86 -29.07 -7.98
C ILE A 123 27.59 -28.59 -9.39
N GLU A 124 26.73 -29.32 -10.11
CA GLU A 124 26.23 -28.89 -11.41
C GLU A 124 25.08 -27.90 -11.20
N ILE A 125 25.19 -26.74 -11.83
CA ILE A 125 24.18 -25.69 -11.84
C ILE A 125 23.71 -25.39 -13.25
N ASP A 126 22.52 -24.85 -13.34
CA ASP A 126 21.91 -24.42 -14.59
C ASP A 126 22.61 -23.15 -15.11
N ALA A 127 22.62 -22.97 -16.43
CA ALA A 127 23.18 -21.80 -17.08
C ALA A 127 22.13 -21.12 -17.95
N THR A 128 21.80 -19.88 -17.63
CA THR A 128 20.83 -19.09 -18.39
C THR A 128 21.53 -18.18 -19.38
N TYR A 129 21.11 -18.26 -20.63
CA TYR A 129 21.62 -17.45 -21.73
C TYR A 129 20.58 -16.42 -22.13
N CYS A 130 21.04 -15.21 -22.46
CA CYS A 130 20.24 -14.14 -23.03
C CYS A 130 20.86 -13.74 -24.37
N ASN A 131 20.22 -14.05 -25.50
CA ASN A 131 20.76 -13.81 -26.85
C ASN A 131 22.24 -14.29 -26.97
N ASP A 132 22.50 -15.54 -26.61
CA ASP A 132 23.82 -16.20 -26.59
C ASP A 132 24.83 -15.68 -25.55
N GLU A 133 24.48 -14.72 -24.69
CA GLU A 133 25.33 -14.26 -23.60
C GLU A 133 24.89 -14.86 -22.26
N LEU A 134 25.83 -15.48 -21.53
CA LEU A 134 25.57 -16.05 -20.21
C LEU A 134 25.20 -14.96 -19.20
N VAL A 135 24.13 -15.20 -18.43
CA VAL A 135 23.66 -14.37 -17.31
C VAL A 135 24.13 -15.02 -16.01
N LEU A 136 25.03 -14.37 -15.25
CA LEU A 136 25.51 -14.92 -13.98
C LEU A 136 24.68 -14.50 -12.77
N GLY A 137 24.09 -13.30 -12.80
CA GLY A 137 23.32 -12.79 -11.67
C GLY A 137 21.97 -12.21 -12.10
N VAL A 138 21.98 -11.14 -12.89
CA VAL A 138 20.74 -10.42 -13.21
C VAL A 138 20.73 -9.92 -14.64
N ALA A 139 19.64 -10.20 -15.35
CA ALA A 139 19.28 -9.50 -16.57
C ALA A 139 18.06 -8.60 -16.33
N ALA A 140 18.20 -7.30 -16.61
CA ALA A 140 17.15 -6.30 -16.40
C ALA A 140 16.78 -5.61 -17.71
N ILE A 141 15.50 -5.58 -18.03
CA ILE A 141 14.92 -4.99 -19.23
C ILE A 141 14.04 -3.80 -18.82
N GLY A 142 14.24 -2.65 -19.46
CA GLY A 142 13.49 -1.43 -19.13
C GLY A 142 13.97 -0.75 -17.84
N ASP A 143 13.11 0.09 -17.26
CA ASP A 143 13.42 0.83 -16.04
C ASP A 143 12.82 0.11 -14.83
N VAL A 144 13.69 -0.45 -13.99
CA VAL A 144 13.33 -1.16 -12.75
C VAL A 144 13.95 -0.46 -11.53
N PRO A 145 13.38 0.68 -11.09
CA PRO A 145 13.96 1.54 -10.05
C PRO A 145 14.28 0.84 -8.72
N PHE A 146 13.52 -0.21 -8.36
CA PHE A 146 13.68 -0.92 -7.09
C PHE A 146 14.93 -1.83 -7.06
N LEU A 147 15.51 -2.15 -8.23
CA LEU A 147 16.77 -2.91 -8.36
C LEU A 147 17.98 -2.03 -8.65
N ASP A 148 17.85 -0.70 -8.50
CA ASP A 148 19.01 0.20 -8.55
C ASP A 148 19.91 -0.10 -7.32
N THR A 149 20.80 -1.08 -7.49
CA THR A 149 21.74 -1.58 -6.48
C THR A 149 22.63 -0.47 -5.93
N ARG A 150 22.88 0.58 -6.74
CA ARG A 150 23.60 1.80 -6.33
C ARG A 150 22.91 2.54 -5.18
N GLY A 151 21.58 2.61 -5.21
CA GLY A 151 20.78 3.24 -4.14
C GLY A 151 20.87 2.47 -2.82
N ARG A 152 20.83 1.13 -2.87
CA ARG A 152 20.96 0.28 -1.66
C ARG A 152 22.36 0.33 -1.08
N ALA A 153 23.39 0.34 -1.93
CA ALA A 153 24.78 0.50 -1.50
C ALA A 153 25.01 1.85 -0.82
N PHE A 154 24.44 2.94 -1.35
CA PHE A 154 24.48 4.27 -0.74
C PHE A 154 23.80 4.31 0.64
N VAL A 155 22.64 3.66 0.81
CA VAL A 155 21.96 3.57 2.11
C VAL A 155 22.76 2.74 3.12
N ARG A 156 23.37 1.62 2.69
CA ARG A 156 24.20 0.77 3.57
C ARG A 156 25.52 1.44 3.98
N ALA A 157 26.06 2.35 3.17
CA ALA A 157 27.28 3.10 3.47
C ALA A 157 27.12 4.13 4.63
N GLN A 158 25.89 4.41 5.06
CA GLN A 158 25.62 5.31 6.18
C GLN A 158 25.87 4.61 7.53
N SER A 159 26.75 5.20 8.34
CA SER A 159 27.13 4.66 9.66
C SER A 159 26.08 4.89 10.76
N SER A 160 25.22 5.91 10.61
CA SER A 160 24.22 6.29 11.63
C SER A 160 22.80 5.85 11.24
N LEU A 161 21.97 5.48 12.23
CA LEU A 161 20.56 5.12 12.04
C LEU A 161 19.73 6.24 11.39
N ARG A 162 19.93 7.50 11.81
CA ARG A 162 19.30 8.68 11.17
C ARG A 162 19.77 8.89 9.74
N GLY A 163 21.08 8.73 9.47
CA GLY A 163 21.65 8.84 8.14
C GLY A 163 21.13 7.78 7.17
N ARG A 164 20.98 6.54 7.64
CA ARG A 164 20.36 5.43 6.88
C ARG A 164 18.90 5.74 6.55
N TRP A 165 18.14 6.25 7.51
CA TRP A 165 16.74 6.60 7.30
C TRP A 165 16.58 7.77 6.30
N ALA A 166 17.36 8.85 6.46
CA ALA A 166 17.35 9.97 5.52
C ALA A 166 17.77 9.57 4.10
N ALA A 167 18.81 8.72 3.97
CA ALA A 167 19.24 8.18 2.69
C ALA A 167 18.15 7.29 2.06
N ALA A 168 17.49 6.44 2.85
CA ALA A 168 16.39 5.60 2.37
C ALA A 168 15.20 6.44 1.89
N VAL A 169 14.83 7.49 2.62
CA VAL A 169 13.79 8.44 2.21
C VAL A 169 14.20 9.20 0.95
N GLY A 170 15.44 9.65 0.84
CA GLY A 170 15.96 10.33 -0.35
C GLY A 170 15.92 9.44 -1.60
N VAL A 171 16.36 8.18 -1.48
CA VAL A 171 16.28 7.18 -2.56
C VAL A 171 14.80 6.91 -2.91
N PHE A 172 13.92 6.75 -1.92
CA PHE A 172 12.49 6.56 -2.13
C PHE A 172 11.85 7.73 -2.89
N ILE A 173 12.10 8.98 -2.47
CA ILE A 173 11.61 10.19 -3.16
C ILE A 173 12.15 10.27 -4.59
N GLY A 174 13.44 9.95 -4.78
CA GLY A 174 14.06 9.88 -6.10
C GLY A 174 13.37 8.87 -7.01
N THR A 175 13.08 7.67 -6.50
CA THR A 175 12.36 6.61 -7.21
C THR A 175 10.92 7.00 -7.53
N VAL A 176 10.19 7.61 -6.58
CA VAL A 176 8.82 8.10 -6.80
C VAL A 176 8.78 9.21 -7.85
N ARG A 177 9.78 10.10 -7.89
CA ARG A 177 9.86 11.12 -8.94
C ARG A 177 10.09 10.51 -10.33
N ARG A 178 10.97 9.49 -10.44
CA ARG A 178 11.19 8.77 -11.71
C ARG A 178 9.92 8.06 -12.18
N LEU A 179 9.10 7.54 -11.27
CA LEU A 179 7.86 6.84 -11.59
C LEU A 179 6.89 7.64 -12.48
N PHE A 180 6.79 8.96 -12.28
CA PHE A 180 5.96 9.83 -13.12
C PHE A 180 6.47 10.00 -14.55
N SER A 181 7.71 9.57 -14.83
CA SER A 181 8.33 9.60 -16.16
C SER A 181 8.41 8.23 -16.84
N ILE A 182 8.14 7.14 -16.11
CA ILE A 182 8.18 5.78 -16.65
C ILE A 182 7.06 5.61 -17.67
N ARG A 183 7.43 5.11 -18.85
CA ARG A 183 6.49 4.74 -19.91
C ARG A 183 6.44 3.22 -20.02
N PRO A 184 5.28 2.59 -19.77
CA PRO A 184 5.10 1.17 -20.03
C PRO A 184 5.32 0.86 -21.51
N THR A 185 6.11 -0.16 -21.78
CA THR A 185 6.41 -0.61 -23.14
C THR A 185 5.56 -1.82 -23.48
N ARG A 186 4.96 -1.80 -24.67
CA ARG A 186 4.22 -2.95 -25.20
C ARG A 186 5.20 -4.02 -25.67
N ILE A 187 4.92 -5.27 -25.31
CA ILE A 187 5.75 -6.42 -25.65
C ILE A 187 4.87 -7.61 -26.06
N GLY A 188 5.38 -8.44 -26.96
CA GLY A 188 4.97 -9.83 -27.12
C GLY A 188 5.79 -10.68 -26.16
N LEU A 189 5.11 -11.42 -25.28
CA LEU A 189 5.71 -12.28 -24.28
C LEU A 189 5.35 -13.72 -24.58
N GLN A 190 6.34 -14.56 -24.89
CA GLN A 190 6.18 -15.99 -25.06
C GLN A 190 6.91 -16.71 -23.93
N ILE A 191 6.20 -17.59 -23.24
CA ILE A 191 6.66 -18.27 -22.03
C ILE A 191 6.71 -19.77 -22.33
N GLY A 192 7.90 -20.37 -22.16
CA GLY A 192 8.09 -21.79 -22.45
C GLY A 192 7.62 -22.16 -23.86
N ASP A 193 6.84 -23.24 -23.93
CA ASP A 193 6.30 -23.78 -25.18
C ASP A 193 4.87 -23.26 -25.51
N GLU A 194 4.46 -22.11 -24.97
CA GLU A 194 3.15 -21.51 -25.32
C GLU A 194 3.05 -21.27 -26.84
N GLU A 195 1.97 -21.76 -27.46
CA GLU A 195 1.75 -21.68 -28.92
C GLU A 195 1.63 -20.25 -29.46
N LYS A 196 1.20 -19.29 -28.62
CA LYS A 196 0.96 -17.90 -29.03
C LYS A 196 1.57 -16.92 -28.04
N PRO A 197 2.30 -15.90 -28.53
CA PRO A 197 2.81 -14.84 -27.68
C PRO A 197 1.65 -13.99 -27.11
N ARG A 198 1.74 -13.69 -25.82
CA ARG A 198 0.82 -12.79 -25.12
C ARG A 198 1.18 -11.35 -25.42
N ARG A 199 0.22 -10.54 -25.85
CA ARG A 199 0.42 -9.09 -25.97
C ARG A 199 0.18 -8.43 -24.63
N THR A 200 1.21 -7.79 -24.08
CA THR A 200 1.11 -7.11 -22.78
C THR A 200 1.91 -5.81 -22.76
N ALA A 201 1.88 -5.09 -21.64
CA ALA A 201 2.69 -3.91 -21.40
C ALA A 201 3.34 -3.99 -20.03
N VAL A 202 4.65 -3.72 -20.00
CA VAL A 202 5.48 -3.77 -18.80
C VAL A 202 6.32 -2.50 -18.69
N THR A 203 6.59 -2.09 -17.46
CA THR A 203 7.57 -1.05 -17.14
C THR A 203 8.99 -1.58 -17.12
N GLY A 204 9.14 -2.86 -16.77
CA GLY A 204 10.39 -3.59 -16.87
C GLY A 204 10.24 -5.06 -16.53
N ILE A 205 11.27 -5.82 -16.84
CA ILE A 205 11.38 -7.26 -16.57
C ILE A 205 12.74 -7.51 -15.92
N VAL A 206 12.77 -8.41 -14.96
CA VAL A 206 13.99 -8.81 -14.26
C VAL A 206 14.06 -10.30 -14.26
N VAL A 207 15.08 -10.84 -14.90
CA VAL A 207 15.44 -12.25 -14.79
C VAL A 207 16.53 -12.34 -13.73
N LEU A 208 16.27 -13.13 -12.70
CA LEU A 208 17.19 -13.39 -11.60
C LEU A 208 17.75 -14.79 -11.76
N GLU A 209 19.07 -14.88 -11.85
CA GLU A 209 19.83 -16.11 -11.74
C GLU A 209 20.52 -16.17 -10.39
N ASN A 210 20.49 -17.36 -9.78
CA ASN A 210 21.12 -17.68 -8.50
C ASN A 210 20.90 -16.59 -7.42
N ASP A 211 19.67 -16.51 -6.90
CA ASP A 211 19.16 -15.47 -5.98
C ASP A 211 19.84 -15.48 -4.60
N ALA A 212 21.10 -15.01 -4.56
CA ALA A 212 21.98 -15.03 -3.39
C ALA A 212 21.45 -14.23 -2.18
N ASP A 213 20.54 -13.27 -2.40
CA ASP A 213 19.92 -12.47 -1.34
C ASP A 213 18.51 -13.00 -0.96
N HIS A 214 18.07 -14.12 -1.54
CA HIS A 214 16.72 -14.67 -1.42
C HIS A 214 15.61 -13.63 -1.71
N LEU A 215 15.84 -12.70 -2.64
CA LEU A 215 14.90 -11.65 -3.01
C LEU A 215 13.57 -12.23 -3.52
N SER A 216 13.60 -13.33 -4.27
CA SER A 216 12.39 -14.04 -4.73
C SER A 216 11.62 -14.63 -3.55
N ALA A 217 12.31 -15.21 -2.58
CA ALA A 217 11.67 -15.79 -1.39
C ALA A 217 11.10 -14.70 -0.47
N GLN A 218 11.84 -13.61 -0.24
CA GLN A 218 11.40 -12.48 0.59
C GLN A 218 10.21 -11.73 0.00
N LEU A 219 10.23 -11.48 -1.32
CA LEU A 219 9.18 -10.69 -1.96
C LEU A 219 7.96 -11.54 -2.32
N LEU A 220 8.13 -12.83 -2.61
CA LEU A 220 7.11 -13.63 -3.30
C LEU A 220 6.81 -14.98 -2.62
N GLY A 221 7.56 -15.36 -1.57
CA GLY A 221 7.34 -16.59 -0.81
C GLY A 221 7.78 -17.87 -1.52
N GLU A 222 8.53 -17.79 -2.62
CA GLU A 222 9.10 -18.93 -3.34
C GLU A 222 10.61 -18.75 -3.56
N ALA A 223 11.39 -19.74 -3.14
CA ALA A 223 12.82 -19.78 -3.40
C ALA A 223 13.10 -20.12 -4.86
N SER A 224 13.98 -19.35 -5.51
CA SER A 224 14.61 -19.76 -6.76
C SER A 224 15.68 -20.81 -6.44
N SER A 225 15.83 -21.82 -7.29
CA SER A 225 16.90 -22.81 -7.18
C SER A 225 17.74 -22.74 -8.45
N ALA A 226 19.06 -22.74 -8.31
CA ALA A 226 20.00 -22.77 -9.45
C ALA A 226 20.11 -24.15 -10.13
N ARG A 227 19.29 -25.13 -9.72
CA ARG A 227 19.39 -26.55 -10.13
C ARG A 227 18.04 -27.16 -10.51
N ASN A 228 17.04 -26.34 -10.86
CA ASN A 228 15.67 -26.76 -11.15
C ASN A 228 15.30 -26.71 -12.65
N GLY A 229 16.24 -26.32 -13.50
CA GLY A 229 16.11 -26.17 -14.95
C GLY A 229 15.21 -25.01 -15.37
N ARG A 230 15.03 -23.99 -14.52
CA ARG A 230 14.15 -22.84 -14.80
C ARG A 230 14.74 -21.52 -14.35
N LEU A 231 14.49 -20.50 -15.17
CA LEU A 231 14.78 -19.11 -14.82
C LEU A 231 13.61 -18.50 -14.05
N SER A 232 13.91 -17.59 -13.15
CA SER A 232 12.91 -16.80 -12.43
C SER A 232 12.82 -15.39 -13.02
N ALA A 233 11.72 -15.09 -13.70
CA ALA A 233 11.44 -13.77 -14.28
C ALA A 233 10.34 -13.04 -13.49
N MET A 234 10.62 -11.80 -13.11
CA MET A 234 9.68 -10.86 -12.51
C MET A 234 9.29 -9.80 -13.54
N LEU A 235 7.99 -9.68 -13.80
CA LEU A 235 7.43 -8.71 -14.74
C LEU A 235 6.71 -7.61 -13.97
N PHE A 236 7.07 -6.36 -14.27
CA PHE A 236 6.54 -5.18 -13.58
C PHE A 236 5.51 -4.49 -14.46
N ALA A 237 4.24 -4.64 -14.12
CA ALA A 237 3.12 -4.06 -14.85
C ALA A 237 2.12 -3.39 -13.89
N PRO A 238 2.49 -2.27 -13.24
CA PRO A 238 1.57 -1.53 -12.39
C PRO A 238 0.37 -1.01 -13.18
N ALA A 239 -0.83 -1.18 -12.64
CA ALA A 239 -2.03 -0.58 -13.23
C ALA A 239 -2.13 0.95 -13.00
N SER A 240 -1.33 1.51 -12.08
CA SER A 240 -1.28 2.95 -11.78
C SER A 240 -0.06 3.32 -10.94
N VAL A 241 0.25 4.62 -10.88
CA VAL A 241 1.28 5.19 -9.99
C VAL A 241 0.99 4.83 -8.53
N ALA A 242 -0.27 4.95 -8.08
CA ALA A 242 -0.66 4.60 -6.72
C ALA A 242 -0.41 3.11 -6.41
N ALA A 243 -0.70 2.21 -7.35
CA ALA A 243 -0.42 0.78 -7.19
C ALA A 243 1.08 0.51 -7.06
N TYR A 244 1.91 1.22 -7.82
CA TYR A 244 3.35 1.11 -7.73
C TYR A 244 3.90 1.64 -6.39
N ILE A 245 3.42 2.79 -5.92
CA ILE A 245 3.81 3.34 -4.60
C ILE A 245 3.41 2.37 -3.48
N ALA A 246 2.20 1.82 -3.53
CA ALA A 246 1.75 0.81 -2.57
C ALA A 246 2.64 -0.44 -2.60
N ALA A 247 3.07 -0.88 -3.79
CA ALA A 247 4.03 -1.97 -3.95
C ALA A 247 5.38 -1.68 -3.30
N LEU A 248 5.92 -0.47 -3.51
CA LEU A 248 7.17 -0.03 -2.88
C LEU A 248 7.07 -0.03 -1.35
N ILE A 249 6.00 0.55 -0.80
CA ILE A 249 5.79 0.61 0.65
C ILE A 249 5.71 -0.81 1.24
N ARG A 250 4.96 -1.71 0.59
CA ARG A 250 4.87 -3.12 1.04
C ARG A 250 6.22 -3.83 0.99
N ALA A 251 7.00 -3.63 -0.06
CA ALA A 251 8.35 -4.19 -0.18
C ALA A 251 9.27 -3.71 0.95
N THR A 252 9.15 -2.43 1.37
CA THR A 252 9.94 -1.91 2.50
C THR A 252 9.52 -2.46 3.86
N ILE A 253 8.25 -2.86 4.03
CA ILE A 253 7.70 -3.37 5.30
C ILE A 253 7.84 -4.91 5.39
N GLY A 254 8.16 -5.61 4.29
CA GLY A 254 8.37 -7.07 4.28
C GLY A 254 7.07 -7.88 4.36
N VAL A 255 5.95 -7.34 3.88
CA VAL A 255 4.65 -8.06 3.88
C VAL A 255 4.60 -9.02 2.69
N GLY A 256 4.79 -10.32 2.95
CA GLY A 256 5.06 -11.41 1.99
C GLY A 256 3.96 -11.82 1.00
N SER A 257 3.16 -10.87 0.48
CA SER A 257 2.27 -11.10 -0.66
C SER A 257 2.80 -10.36 -1.88
N LEU A 258 2.78 -11.01 -3.07
CA LEU A 258 3.10 -10.37 -4.34
C LEU A 258 2.39 -9.01 -4.43
N PRO A 259 3.12 -7.90 -4.60
CA PRO A 259 2.49 -6.62 -4.85
C PRO A 259 1.60 -6.72 -6.10
N SER A 260 0.45 -6.04 -6.09
CA SER A 260 -0.51 -6.04 -7.21
C SER A 260 0.03 -5.48 -8.54
N ALA A 261 1.31 -5.09 -8.58
CA ALA A 261 2.03 -4.59 -9.74
C ALA A 261 3.10 -5.56 -10.26
N LEU A 262 3.33 -6.69 -9.60
CA LEU A 262 4.40 -7.65 -9.91
C LEU A 262 3.77 -8.99 -10.32
N SER A 263 4.19 -9.49 -11.48
CA SER A 263 3.89 -10.83 -11.97
C SER A 263 5.16 -11.67 -11.98
N MET A 264 5.03 -12.98 -11.76
CA MET A 264 6.18 -13.90 -11.74
C MET A 264 5.98 -15.03 -12.75
N VAL A 265 7.06 -15.38 -13.41
CA VAL A 265 7.18 -16.50 -14.34
C VAL A 265 8.38 -17.32 -13.93
N GLN A 266 8.17 -18.62 -13.68
CA GLN A 266 9.25 -19.60 -13.65
C GLN A 266 9.07 -20.55 -14.82
N THR A 267 10.02 -20.54 -15.75
CA THR A 267 9.94 -21.27 -17.02
C THR A 267 11.33 -21.66 -17.54
N ARG A 268 11.39 -22.50 -18.57
CA ARG A 268 12.65 -22.93 -19.22
C ARG A 268 13.16 -21.92 -20.25
N SER A 269 12.25 -21.22 -20.90
CA SER A 269 12.57 -20.22 -21.93
C SER A 269 11.60 -19.05 -21.87
N LEU A 270 12.10 -17.86 -22.18
CA LEU A 270 11.31 -16.65 -22.18
C LEU A 270 11.70 -15.80 -23.39
N GLN A 271 10.76 -15.53 -24.28
CA GLN A 271 10.99 -14.68 -25.43
C GLN A 271 10.19 -13.39 -25.31
N ILE A 272 10.87 -12.28 -25.54
CA ILE A 272 10.32 -10.93 -25.48
C ILE A 272 10.54 -10.29 -26.85
N GLU A 273 9.44 -9.88 -27.47
CA GLU A 273 9.45 -9.19 -28.76
C GLU A 273 8.87 -7.79 -28.60
N CYS A 274 9.49 -6.80 -29.25
CA CYS A 274 9.04 -5.42 -29.23
C CYS A 274 9.22 -4.74 -30.59
N ASP A 275 8.34 -3.80 -30.92
CA ASP A 275 8.40 -3.04 -32.16
C ASP A 275 9.66 -2.16 -32.25
N GLN A 276 10.10 -1.64 -31.11
CA GLN A 276 11.30 -0.81 -30.97
C GLN A 276 12.38 -1.54 -30.17
N PRO A 277 13.68 -1.26 -30.42
CA PRO A 277 14.75 -1.84 -29.63
C PRO A 277 14.59 -1.49 -28.15
N LEU A 278 14.55 -2.52 -27.31
CA LEU A 278 14.52 -2.38 -25.85
C LEU A 278 15.95 -2.31 -25.33
N HIS A 279 16.21 -1.33 -24.46
CA HIS A 279 17.44 -1.31 -23.68
C HIS A 279 17.33 -2.31 -22.53
N TYR A 280 18.34 -3.15 -22.42
CA TYR A 280 18.47 -4.11 -21.33
C TYR A 280 19.92 -4.18 -20.84
N ARG A 281 20.11 -4.77 -19.67
CA ARG A 281 21.42 -4.97 -19.05
C ARG A 281 21.56 -6.43 -18.65
N ILE A 282 22.71 -7.02 -18.97
CA ILE A 282 23.12 -8.33 -18.45
C ILE A 282 24.29 -8.08 -17.51
N ASP A 283 24.12 -8.36 -16.22
CA ASP A 283 25.14 -8.15 -15.18
C ASP A 283 25.71 -6.72 -15.23
N GLY A 284 24.83 -5.74 -15.44
CA GLY A 284 25.17 -4.31 -15.53
C GLY A 284 25.64 -3.82 -16.91
N ARG A 285 26.00 -4.72 -17.83
CA ARG A 285 26.48 -4.38 -19.18
C ARG A 285 25.32 -4.04 -20.11
N PRO A 286 25.29 -2.84 -20.73
CA PRO A 286 24.16 -2.41 -21.56
C PRO A 286 24.11 -3.15 -22.89
N ARG A 287 22.88 -3.44 -23.35
CA ARG A 287 22.54 -4.08 -24.61
C ARG A 287 21.26 -3.43 -25.19
N SER A 288 21.00 -3.70 -26.46
CA SER A 288 19.81 -3.22 -27.16
C SER A 288 19.39 -4.19 -28.25
N ALA A 289 18.16 -4.70 -28.19
CA ALA A 289 17.63 -5.63 -29.17
C ALA A 289 16.10 -5.50 -29.28
N LYS A 290 15.52 -5.88 -30.42
CA LYS A 290 14.07 -5.97 -30.59
C LYS A 290 13.50 -7.30 -30.10
N GLN A 291 14.31 -8.34 -30.17
CA GLN A 291 14.00 -9.68 -29.69
C GLN A 291 15.03 -10.05 -28.62
N ILE A 292 14.54 -10.44 -27.46
CA ILE A 292 15.35 -10.88 -26.32
C ILE A 292 14.87 -12.27 -25.98
N PHE A 293 15.74 -13.25 -26.12
CA PHE A 293 15.47 -14.66 -25.87
C PHE A 293 16.30 -15.14 -24.68
N PHE A 294 15.61 -15.68 -23.68
CA PHE A 294 16.22 -16.38 -22.56
C PHE A 294 16.01 -17.88 -22.68
N GLU A 295 17.06 -18.64 -22.42
CA GLU A 295 17.04 -20.10 -22.41
C GLU A 295 17.88 -20.63 -21.24
N VAL A 296 17.31 -21.55 -20.48
CA VAL A 296 18.03 -22.27 -19.43
C VAL A 296 18.59 -23.57 -19.98
N ARG A 297 19.91 -23.74 -19.84
CA ARG A 297 20.60 -25.00 -20.10
C ARG A 297 20.80 -25.71 -18.76
N PRO A 298 20.05 -26.80 -18.49
CA PRO A 298 20.11 -27.45 -17.19
C PRO A 298 21.46 -28.15 -16.98
N ARG A 299 22.00 -28.08 -15.76
CA ARG A 299 23.27 -28.75 -15.37
C ARG A 299 24.43 -28.46 -16.33
N ALA A 300 24.53 -27.23 -16.81
CA ALA A 300 25.50 -26.86 -17.85
C ALA A 300 26.86 -26.42 -17.28
N LEU A 301 26.89 -25.89 -16.05
CA LEU A 301 28.11 -25.38 -15.43
C LEU A 301 28.43 -26.17 -14.16
N SER A 302 29.65 -26.69 -14.09
CA SER A 302 30.18 -27.41 -12.93
C SER A 302 30.96 -26.45 -12.03
N VAL A 303 30.47 -26.18 -10.81
CA VAL A 303 31.11 -25.25 -9.87
C VAL A 303 31.49 -25.93 -8.55
N LYS A 304 32.59 -25.48 -7.93
CA LYS A 304 32.94 -25.83 -6.55
C LYS A 304 32.31 -24.79 -5.63
N ALA A 305 31.30 -25.20 -4.86
CA ALA A 305 30.49 -24.34 -4.01
C ALA A 305 30.51 -24.86 -2.56
N GLY A 306 30.08 -24.01 -1.62
CA GLY A 306 30.07 -24.36 -0.19
C GLY A 306 29.10 -25.48 0.15
N ALA A 307 29.29 -26.06 1.33
CA ALA A 307 28.58 -27.26 1.77
C ALA A 307 27.05 -27.10 1.80
N ARG A 308 26.53 -25.88 2.06
CA ARG A 308 25.07 -25.66 2.14
C ARG A 308 24.45 -25.28 0.80
N PHE A 309 25.26 -24.96 -0.21
CA PHE A 309 24.75 -24.48 -1.50
C PHE A 309 23.77 -25.47 -2.13
N GLY A 310 24.08 -26.77 -2.06
CA GLY A 310 23.22 -27.83 -2.59
C GLY A 310 21.90 -27.99 -1.82
N ASP A 311 21.90 -27.79 -0.51
CA ASP A 311 20.70 -27.86 0.33
C ASP A 311 19.77 -26.67 0.10
N ASP A 312 20.36 -25.47 -0.05
CA ASP A 312 19.62 -24.24 -0.34
C ASP A 312 19.11 -24.21 -1.80
N ASN A 313 19.72 -25.00 -2.70
CA ASN A 313 19.33 -25.18 -4.11
C ASN A 313 19.04 -26.65 -4.42
N PRO A 314 17.92 -27.21 -3.92
CA PRO A 314 17.61 -28.62 -4.10
C PRO A 314 17.43 -28.98 -5.57
N GLU A 315 17.84 -30.20 -5.92
CA GLU A 315 17.53 -30.80 -7.21
C GLU A 315 16.06 -31.21 -7.26
N GLY A 316 15.37 -30.83 -8.33
CA GLY A 316 13.98 -31.22 -8.51
C GLY A 316 13.32 -30.46 -9.65
N GLN A 317 12.98 -31.19 -10.70
CA GLN A 317 12.17 -30.66 -11.78
C GLN A 317 10.74 -30.51 -11.25
N LYS A 318 10.31 -29.30 -10.87
CA LYS A 318 8.87 -29.04 -10.74
C LYS A 318 8.25 -29.38 -12.10
N ASP A 319 7.26 -30.26 -12.18
CA ASP A 319 6.69 -30.65 -13.49
C ASP A 319 5.93 -29.52 -14.21
N ARG A 320 5.59 -28.42 -13.53
CA ARG A 320 4.79 -27.32 -14.09
C ARG A 320 5.44 -25.95 -13.94
N ASP A 321 5.31 -25.14 -14.98
CA ASP A 321 5.67 -23.73 -14.96
C ASP A 321 4.85 -23.02 -13.88
N THR A 322 5.50 -22.14 -13.11
CA THR A 322 4.81 -21.34 -12.09
C THR A 322 4.51 -19.97 -12.69
N LEU A 323 3.24 -19.76 -13.05
CA LEU A 323 2.77 -18.54 -13.70
C LEU A 323 1.82 -17.78 -12.77
N ARG A 324 2.25 -16.60 -12.31
CA ARG A 324 1.42 -15.67 -11.53
C ARG A 324 1.25 -14.37 -12.32
N LEU A 325 0.35 -14.41 -13.30
CA LEU A 325 0.18 -13.37 -14.33
C LEU A 325 -1.06 -12.48 -14.15
N LYS A 326 -1.81 -12.63 -13.04
CA LYS A 326 -3.10 -11.93 -12.82
C LYS A 326 -3.01 -10.40 -12.96
N THR A 327 -1.83 -9.83 -12.81
CA THR A 327 -1.60 -8.38 -12.82
C THR A 327 -1.14 -7.85 -14.18
N LEU A 328 -0.80 -8.73 -15.14
CA LEU A 328 -0.40 -8.31 -16.47
C LEU A 328 -1.60 -7.78 -17.27
N PRO A 329 -1.49 -6.59 -17.87
CA PRO A 329 -2.53 -6.08 -18.75
C PRO A 329 -2.50 -6.87 -20.06
N GLU A 330 -3.57 -7.60 -20.35
CA GLU A 330 -3.74 -8.31 -21.64
C GLU A 330 -4.85 -7.67 -22.50
N ASN A 331 -5.78 -6.93 -21.89
CA ASN A 331 -6.89 -6.27 -22.59
C ASN A 331 -6.39 -5.08 -23.45
N GLU A 332 -6.77 -5.05 -24.72
CA GLU A 332 -6.34 -4.04 -25.69
C GLU A 332 -6.71 -2.60 -25.30
N ALA A 333 -7.87 -2.38 -24.67
CA ALA A 333 -8.28 -1.07 -24.14
C ALA A 333 -7.39 -0.64 -22.94
N ARG A 334 -6.97 -1.60 -22.12
CA ARG A 334 -6.02 -1.36 -21.02
C ARG A 334 -4.61 -1.08 -21.57
N LEU A 335 -4.19 -1.79 -22.61
CA LEU A 335 -2.93 -1.56 -23.30
C LEU A 335 -2.89 -0.19 -24.01
N ALA A 336 -4.01 0.26 -24.56
CA ALA A 336 -4.16 1.60 -25.16
C ALA A 336 -4.03 2.72 -24.13
N SER A 337 -4.66 2.57 -22.95
CA SER A 337 -4.59 3.60 -21.90
C SER A 337 -3.22 3.67 -21.23
N ILE A 338 -2.60 2.52 -20.95
CA ILE A 338 -1.31 2.43 -20.24
C ILE A 338 -0.11 2.78 -21.13
N SER A 339 -0.19 2.59 -22.46
CA SER A 339 0.96 2.79 -23.36
C SER A 339 1.46 4.23 -23.50
N SER A 340 0.67 5.22 -23.08
CA SER A 340 1.10 6.63 -23.15
C SER A 340 1.81 7.09 -21.88
N ARG A 341 1.16 6.91 -20.72
CA ARG A 341 1.66 7.15 -19.36
C ARG A 341 0.89 6.30 -18.35
N LEU A 342 1.54 5.96 -17.25
CA LEU A 342 0.85 5.37 -16.10
C LEU A 342 -0.15 6.37 -15.50
N PRO A 343 -1.44 6.02 -15.36
CA PRO A 343 -2.39 6.89 -14.70
C PRO A 343 -2.10 6.97 -13.20
N LEU A 344 -2.47 8.07 -12.55
CA LEU A 344 -2.30 8.25 -11.10
C LEU A 344 -3.05 7.17 -10.30
N PHE A 345 -4.28 6.88 -10.73
CA PHE A 345 -5.17 5.87 -10.15
C PHE A 345 -5.64 4.91 -11.25
N THR A 346 -5.93 3.67 -10.86
CA THR A 346 -6.47 2.67 -11.78
C THR A 346 -7.82 3.16 -12.31
N HIS A 347 -7.91 3.38 -13.62
CA HIS A 347 -9.16 3.71 -14.28
C HIS A 347 -10.00 2.45 -14.45
N ALA A 348 -11.31 2.57 -14.24
CA ALA A 348 -12.25 1.48 -14.40
C ALA A 348 -12.29 0.98 -15.85
N LEU A 349 -12.30 -0.36 -16.03
CA LEU A 349 -12.60 -1.00 -17.32
C LEU A 349 -14.11 -1.02 -17.56
N GLU A 350 -14.55 -1.13 -18.82
CA GLU A 350 -15.98 -1.21 -19.18
C GLU A 350 -16.77 -2.28 -18.38
N ASP A 351 -16.14 -3.40 -18.02
CA ASP A 351 -16.75 -4.43 -17.18
C ASP A 351 -16.97 -3.96 -15.73
N ASP A 352 -15.99 -3.28 -15.12
CA ASP A 352 -16.10 -2.69 -13.78
C ASP A 352 -17.22 -1.64 -13.72
N PHE A 353 -17.47 -0.94 -14.83
CA PHE A 353 -18.62 -0.03 -14.92
C PHE A 353 -19.92 -0.80 -14.80
N LYS A 354 -20.09 -1.90 -15.54
CA LYS A 354 -21.37 -2.60 -15.60
C LYS A 354 -21.79 -3.13 -14.23
N GLU A 355 -20.87 -3.78 -13.52
CA GLU A 355 -21.13 -4.31 -12.18
C GLU A 355 -21.45 -3.20 -11.17
N LEU A 356 -20.63 -2.13 -11.15
CA LEU A 356 -20.89 -0.98 -10.28
C LEU A 356 -22.26 -0.35 -10.59
N PHE A 357 -22.61 -0.17 -11.86
CA PHE A 357 -23.90 0.41 -12.26
C PHE A 357 -25.09 -0.44 -11.86
N GLN A 358 -24.97 -1.76 -11.93
CA GLN A 358 -26.01 -2.69 -11.47
C GLN A 358 -26.19 -2.55 -9.96
N LEU A 359 -25.10 -2.64 -9.20
CA LEU A 359 -25.11 -2.51 -7.75
C LEU A 359 -25.69 -1.16 -7.30
N LEU A 360 -25.30 -0.05 -7.93
CA LEU A 360 -25.82 1.28 -7.57
C LEU A 360 -27.31 1.42 -7.92
N ARG A 361 -27.79 0.80 -9.00
CA ARG A 361 -29.22 0.78 -9.35
C ARG A 361 -30.04 -0.06 -8.39
N GLU A 362 -29.49 -1.13 -7.85
CA GLU A 362 -30.12 -1.94 -6.81
C GLU A 362 -30.20 -1.14 -5.50
N ASN A 363 -29.09 -0.54 -5.07
CA ASN A 363 -29.01 0.31 -3.87
C ASN A 363 -29.88 1.58 -3.94
N ALA A 364 -30.23 2.03 -5.15
CA ALA A 364 -31.11 3.18 -5.34
C ALA A 364 -32.59 2.85 -5.12
N ARG A 365 -32.98 1.57 -5.00
CA ARG A 365 -34.38 1.17 -4.82
C ARG A 365 -34.69 0.96 -3.35
N VAL A 366 -35.92 1.30 -2.97
CA VAL A 366 -36.46 0.95 -1.66
C VAL A 366 -36.68 -0.56 -1.62
N SER A 367 -36.04 -1.23 -0.67
CA SER A 367 -36.25 -2.64 -0.36
C SER A 367 -36.93 -2.82 1.01
N PRO A 368 -37.56 -3.97 1.28
CA PRO A 368 -38.06 -4.29 2.62
C PRO A 368 -36.96 -4.22 3.68
N ASP A 369 -35.77 -4.73 3.36
CA ASP A 369 -34.60 -4.70 4.25
C ASP A 369 -34.20 -3.26 4.57
N PHE A 370 -34.19 -2.37 3.57
CA PHE A 370 -33.90 -0.96 3.77
C PHE A 370 -34.88 -0.33 4.77
N VAL A 371 -36.18 -0.59 4.64
CA VAL A 371 -37.21 -0.04 5.54
C VAL A 371 -37.03 -0.55 6.97
N ILE A 372 -36.84 -1.86 7.15
CA ILE A 372 -36.68 -2.47 8.47
C ILE A 372 -35.41 -1.96 9.16
N LEU A 373 -34.28 -1.98 8.45
CA LEU A 373 -32.99 -1.51 8.97
C LEU A 373 -33.03 -0.01 9.29
N MET A 374 -33.67 0.80 8.46
CA MET A 374 -33.82 2.24 8.69
C MET A 374 -34.67 2.52 9.93
N LEU A 375 -35.80 1.82 10.12
CA LEU A 375 -36.64 1.95 11.30
C LEU A 375 -35.91 1.51 12.57
N ALA A 376 -35.28 0.33 12.55
CA ALA A 376 -34.52 -0.21 13.68
C ALA A 376 -33.35 0.71 14.07
N SER A 377 -32.59 1.20 13.07
CA SER A 377 -31.49 2.15 13.27
C SER A 377 -31.99 3.46 13.88
N SER A 378 -33.11 3.99 13.40
CA SER A 378 -33.67 5.26 13.90
C SER A 378 -34.17 5.15 15.35
N LEU A 379 -34.84 4.06 15.69
CA LEU A 379 -35.27 3.80 17.06
C LEU A 379 -34.07 3.59 17.99
N LEU A 380 -33.08 2.80 17.57
CA LEU A 380 -31.86 2.57 18.34
C LEU A 380 -31.08 3.87 18.56
N ALA A 381 -30.96 4.71 17.53
CA ALA A 381 -30.37 6.04 17.64
C ALA A 381 -31.17 6.93 18.61
N GLY A 382 -32.50 6.93 18.51
CA GLY A 382 -33.38 7.65 19.42
C GLY A 382 -33.19 7.24 20.88
N PHE A 383 -33.18 5.94 21.17
CA PHE A 383 -32.88 5.43 22.51
C PHE A 383 -31.47 5.80 22.97
N GLY A 384 -30.46 5.66 22.11
CA GLY A 384 -29.09 6.06 22.41
C GLY A 384 -28.96 7.54 22.77
N LEU A 385 -29.68 8.41 22.06
CA LEU A 385 -29.73 9.85 22.31
C LEU A 385 -30.40 10.17 23.64
N VAL A 386 -31.55 9.55 23.94
CA VAL A 386 -32.27 9.76 25.21
C VAL A 386 -31.48 9.20 26.41
N MET A 387 -30.80 8.06 26.24
CA MET A 387 -29.93 7.47 27.26
C MET A 387 -28.55 8.14 27.37
N ASN A 388 -28.22 9.08 26.49
CA ASN A 388 -26.90 9.70 26.39
C ASN A 388 -25.76 8.66 26.25
N SER A 389 -25.95 7.67 25.38
CA SER A 389 -25.02 6.55 25.15
C SER A 389 -24.42 6.57 23.75
N ALA A 390 -23.19 7.07 23.64
CA ALA A 390 -22.43 7.09 22.39
C ALA A 390 -22.31 5.69 21.75
N ALA A 391 -22.11 4.64 22.55
CA ALA A 391 -21.96 3.27 22.04
C ALA A 391 -23.21 2.76 21.31
N VAL A 392 -24.40 3.03 21.85
CA VAL A 392 -25.68 2.66 21.22
C VAL A 392 -25.89 3.45 19.94
N ILE A 393 -25.53 4.74 19.94
CA ILE A 393 -25.62 5.61 18.77
C ILE A 393 -24.70 5.10 17.65
N ILE A 394 -23.47 4.69 17.98
CA ILE A 394 -22.55 4.08 17.01
C ILE A 394 -23.15 2.78 16.45
N GLY A 395 -23.70 1.92 17.31
CA GLY A 395 -24.40 0.70 16.87
C GLY A 395 -25.54 0.98 15.90
N ALA A 396 -26.30 2.05 16.13
CA ALA A 396 -27.35 2.49 15.21
C ALA A 396 -26.78 2.95 13.85
N MET A 397 -25.65 3.66 13.83
CA MET A 397 -25.00 4.08 12.59
C MET A 397 -24.56 2.88 11.74
N VAL A 398 -24.05 1.81 12.34
CA VAL A 398 -23.62 0.59 11.62
C VAL A 398 -24.78 -0.09 10.90
N LEU A 399 -25.98 -0.06 11.49
CA LEU A 399 -27.17 -0.68 10.93
C LEU A 399 -27.78 0.13 9.76
N ALA A 400 -27.47 1.43 9.68
CA ALA A 400 -28.15 2.37 8.81
C ALA A 400 -27.86 2.13 7.32
N PRO A 401 -28.88 1.90 6.46
CA PRO A 401 -28.66 1.62 5.05
C PRO A 401 -28.54 2.88 4.17
N LEU A 402 -28.55 4.09 4.75
CA LEU A 402 -28.72 5.34 4.00
C LEU A 402 -27.52 5.70 3.11
N MET A 403 -26.33 5.15 3.37
CA MET A 403 -25.16 5.42 2.55
C MET A 403 -25.32 4.90 1.12
N ALA A 404 -25.83 3.68 0.95
CA ALA A 404 -26.00 3.05 -0.36
C ALA A 404 -26.74 3.95 -1.38
N PRO A 405 -27.96 4.46 -1.11
CA PRO A 405 -28.66 5.33 -2.04
C PRO A 405 -27.99 6.70 -2.21
N ILE A 406 -27.22 7.22 -1.24
CA ILE A 406 -26.47 8.48 -1.40
C ILE A 406 -25.31 8.32 -2.39
N VAL A 407 -24.57 7.21 -2.33
CA VAL A 407 -23.54 6.90 -3.34
C VAL A 407 -24.18 6.77 -4.72
N SER A 408 -25.34 6.10 -4.82
CA SER A 408 -26.10 6.01 -6.07
C SER A 408 -26.57 7.37 -6.59
N LEU A 409 -27.04 8.25 -5.71
CA LEU A 409 -27.42 9.63 -6.04
C LEU A 409 -26.23 10.37 -6.67
N SER A 410 -25.06 10.26 -6.04
CA SER A 410 -23.82 10.90 -6.50
C SER A 410 -23.47 10.49 -7.93
N MET A 411 -23.55 9.20 -8.22
CA MET A 411 -23.32 8.66 -9.56
C MET A 411 -24.39 9.10 -10.56
N GLY A 412 -25.66 9.12 -10.15
CA GLY A 412 -26.78 9.62 -10.94
C GLY A 412 -26.59 11.09 -11.35
N ILE A 413 -26.15 11.94 -10.42
CA ILE A 413 -25.82 13.36 -10.69
C ILE A 413 -24.63 13.46 -11.65
N LEU A 414 -23.58 12.67 -11.40
CA LEU A 414 -22.34 12.72 -12.17
C LEU A 414 -22.55 12.34 -13.65
N ARG A 415 -23.31 11.27 -13.92
CA ARG A 415 -23.62 10.82 -15.29
C ARG A 415 -24.91 11.38 -15.88
N ARG A 416 -25.70 12.14 -15.10
CA ARG A 416 -27.07 12.58 -15.46
C ARG A 416 -28.01 11.43 -15.82
N ASP A 417 -27.88 10.29 -15.15
CA ASP A 417 -28.88 9.23 -15.23
C ASP A 417 -30.09 9.67 -14.40
N THR A 418 -31.09 10.25 -15.07
CA THR A 418 -32.29 10.81 -14.43
C THR A 418 -33.10 9.74 -13.70
N ARG A 419 -33.10 8.50 -14.19
CA ARG A 419 -33.79 7.38 -13.55
C ARG A 419 -33.09 7.00 -12.26
N LEU A 420 -31.75 6.89 -12.28
CA LEU A 420 -30.96 6.61 -11.07
C LEU A 420 -31.11 7.74 -10.05
N LEU A 421 -31.08 9.01 -10.50
CA LEU A 421 -31.26 10.19 -9.67
C LEU A 421 -32.62 10.18 -8.95
N GLN A 422 -33.71 9.93 -9.69
CA GLN A 422 -35.06 9.89 -9.14
C GLN A 422 -35.24 8.72 -8.17
N GLN A 423 -34.71 7.54 -8.50
CA GLN A 423 -34.79 6.36 -7.63
C GLN A 423 -34.02 6.60 -6.32
N ALA A 424 -32.76 7.02 -6.41
CA ALA A 424 -31.93 7.31 -5.25
C ALA A 424 -32.53 8.44 -4.39
N GLY A 425 -32.97 9.54 -5.01
CA GLY A 425 -33.61 10.65 -4.32
C GLY A 425 -34.90 10.25 -3.60
N ARG A 426 -35.74 9.42 -4.25
CA ARG A 426 -36.96 8.86 -3.62
C ARG A 426 -36.62 7.97 -2.43
N THR A 427 -35.62 7.10 -2.55
CA THR A 427 -35.20 6.21 -1.47
C THR A 427 -34.65 6.98 -0.28
N ILE A 428 -33.83 8.02 -0.51
CA ILE A 428 -33.35 8.93 0.54
C ILE A 428 -34.52 9.63 1.21
N ALA A 429 -35.47 10.18 0.45
CA ALA A 429 -36.64 10.87 1.01
C ALA A 429 -37.51 9.94 1.87
N ILE A 430 -37.71 8.69 1.45
CA ILE A 430 -38.42 7.69 2.24
C ILE A 430 -37.64 7.34 3.51
N GLY A 431 -36.32 7.14 3.43
CA GLY A 431 -35.49 6.90 4.60
C GLY A 431 -35.53 8.05 5.61
N VAL A 432 -35.49 9.29 5.11
CA VAL A 432 -35.66 10.52 5.91
C VAL A 432 -37.01 10.54 6.61
N ALA A 433 -38.09 10.27 5.88
CA ALA A 433 -39.43 10.24 6.46
C ALA A 433 -39.57 9.15 7.55
N LEU A 434 -39.06 7.94 7.30
CA LEU A 434 -39.08 6.83 8.25
C LEU A 434 -38.31 7.16 9.52
N ALA A 435 -37.12 7.75 9.39
CA ALA A 435 -36.30 8.13 10.53
C ALA A 435 -36.95 9.22 11.39
N LEU A 436 -37.41 10.29 10.75
CA LEU A 436 -38.08 11.40 11.42
C LEU A 436 -39.33 10.94 12.14
N SER A 437 -40.18 10.15 11.47
CA SER A 437 -41.42 9.63 12.06
C SER A 437 -41.14 8.67 13.22
N ALA A 438 -40.19 7.73 13.07
CA ALA A 438 -39.85 6.80 14.15
C ALA A 438 -39.31 7.53 15.39
N ALA A 439 -38.39 8.48 15.21
CA ALA A 439 -37.82 9.24 16.32
C ALA A 439 -38.83 10.23 16.93
N ALA A 440 -39.70 10.84 16.13
CA ALA A 440 -40.79 11.68 16.61
C ALA A 440 -41.81 10.88 17.43
N LEU A 441 -42.22 9.70 16.95
CA LEU A 441 -43.10 8.79 17.69
C LEU A 441 -42.47 8.36 19.01
N LEU A 442 -41.18 8.03 19.00
CA LEU A 442 -40.45 7.69 20.21
C LEU A 442 -40.45 8.85 21.23
N ALA A 443 -40.21 10.08 20.77
CA ALA A 443 -40.21 11.28 21.61
C ALA A 443 -41.61 11.61 22.17
N LEU A 444 -42.68 11.32 21.42
CA LEU A 444 -44.06 11.46 21.89
C LEU A 444 -44.42 10.43 22.97
N ILE A 445 -43.95 9.18 22.81
CA ILE A 445 -44.19 8.09 23.78
C ILE A 445 -43.30 8.27 25.03
N THR A 446 -42.14 8.89 24.87
CA THR A 446 -41.14 9.09 25.93
C THR A 446 -40.98 10.58 26.21
N PRO A 447 -41.88 11.22 26.99
CA PRO A 447 -41.90 12.67 27.22
C PRO A 447 -40.81 13.14 28.21
N LEU A 448 -39.60 12.61 28.08
CA LEU A 448 -38.41 13.09 28.75
C LEU A 448 -37.83 14.24 27.94
N GLN A 449 -38.34 15.47 28.15
CA GLN A 449 -37.84 16.68 27.48
C GLN A 449 -36.52 17.15 28.11
N ARG A 450 -35.49 16.31 28.02
CA ARG A 450 -34.14 16.63 28.49
C ARG A 450 -33.17 16.55 27.33
N VAL A 451 -32.57 17.69 26.98
CA VAL A 451 -31.44 17.75 26.05
C VAL A 451 -30.25 17.07 26.71
N THR A 452 -29.84 15.92 26.17
CA THR A 452 -28.64 15.19 26.57
C THR A 452 -27.41 15.75 25.86
N ALA A 453 -26.21 15.44 26.36
CA ALA A 453 -24.97 15.91 25.72
C ALA A 453 -24.86 15.40 24.26
N GLU A 454 -25.31 14.17 24.00
CA GLU A 454 -25.38 13.62 22.65
C GLU A 454 -26.37 14.37 21.74
N ILE A 455 -27.52 14.80 22.26
CA ILE A 455 -28.45 15.64 21.46
C ILE A 455 -27.82 17.01 21.18
N ASP A 456 -27.28 17.66 22.21
CA ASP A 456 -26.68 18.99 22.15
C ASP A 456 -25.53 19.07 21.13
N ALA A 457 -24.66 18.04 21.13
CA ALA A 457 -23.54 17.92 20.19
C ALA A 457 -23.95 17.91 18.70
N ARG A 458 -25.22 17.66 18.40
CA ARG A 458 -25.76 17.57 17.02
C ARG A 458 -26.60 18.79 16.62
N LEU A 459 -26.78 19.76 17.52
CA LEU A 459 -27.50 21.01 17.26
C LEU A 459 -26.64 22.10 16.65
N HIS A 460 -25.32 21.98 16.83
CA HIS A 460 -24.34 23.00 16.50
C HIS A 460 -23.40 22.50 15.40
N PRO A 461 -23.88 22.45 14.13
CA PRO A 461 -23.06 21.98 13.03
C PRO A 461 -21.86 22.90 12.77
N SER A 462 -20.74 22.29 12.43
CA SER A 462 -19.45 22.96 12.26
C SER A 462 -18.81 22.65 10.90
N LEU A 463 -17.75 23.40 10.55
CA LEU A 463 -16.94 23.08 9.38
C LEU A 463 -16.21 21.73 9.51
N LEU A 464 -16.00 21.25 10.73
CA LEU A 464 -15.38 19.95 10.98
C LEU A 464 -16.31 18.80 10.56
N ASP A 465 -17.61 18.95 10.74
CA ASP A 465 -18.61 17.98 10.27
C ASP A 465 -18.59 17.86 8.75
N LEU A 466 -18.43 18.99 8.04
CA LEU A 466 -18.25 18.98 6.58
C LEU A 466 -16.95 18.28 6.16
N ALA A 467 -15.86 18.45 6.91
CA ALA A 467 -14.60 17.74 6.63
C ALA A 467 -14.76 16.21 6.80
N VAL A 468 -15.48 15.77 7.83
CA VAL A 468 -15.82 14.36 8.02
C VAL A 468 -16.67 13.86 6.86
N ALA A 469 -17.71 14.60 6.46
CA ALA A 469 -18.56 14.27 5.31
C ALA A 469 -17.75 14.12 4.00
N VAL A 470 -16.78 15.02 3.78
CA VAL A 470 -15.86 14.99 2.62
C VAL A 470 -15.08 13.68 2.59
N ILE A 471 -14.42 13.33 3.69
CA ILE A 471 -13.61 12.11 3.82
C ILE A 471 -14.48 10.86 3.66
N SER A 472 -15.67 10.85 4.29
CA SER A 472 -16.60 9.74 4.21
C SER A 472 -17.14 9.51 2.80
N GLY A 473 -17.41 10.57 2.03
CA GLY A 473 -17.82 10.43 0.62
C GLY A 473 -16.71 9.90 -0.28
N ILE A 474 -15.45 10.27 -0.05
CA ILE A 474 -14.29 9.69 -0.74
C ILE A 474 -14.16 8.20 -0.41
N ALA A 475 -14.20 7.86 0.88
CA ALA A 475 -14.09 6.48 1.35
C ALA A 475 -15.24 5.61 0.81
N ALA A 476 -16.47 6.10 0.86
CA ALA A 476 -17.65 5.42 0.34
C ALA A 476 -17.53 5.17 -1.17
N ALA A 477 -17.31 6.20 -1.98
CA ALA A 477 -17.19 6.01 -3.43
C ALA A 477 -16.02 5.08 -3.82
N TYR A 478 -14.89 5.18 -3.13
CA TYR A 478 -13.76 4.29 -3.37
C TYR A 478 -14.06 2.83 -2.99
N ALA A 479 -14.75 2.61 -1.87
CA ALA A 479 -15.15 1.27 -1.43
C ALA A 479 -16.17 0.64 -2.40
N TYR A 480 -17.18 1.40 -2.82
CA TYR A 480 -18.17 0.94 -3.80
C TYR A 480 -17.55 0.67 -5.18
N ALA A 481 -16.56 1.47 -5.59
CA ALA A 481 -15.83 1.25 -6.83
C ALA A 481 -14.95 -0.01 -6.83
N ARG A 482 -14.71 -0.65 -5.68
CA ARG A 482 -13.84 -1.83 -5.57
C ARG A 482 -14.50 -2.94 -4.77
N GLU A 483 -14.92 -3.99 -5.46
CA GLU A 483 -15.61 -5.14 -4.85
C GLU A 483 -14.81 -5.81 -3.71
N SER A 484 -13.48 -5.83 -3.79
CA SER A 484 -12.62 -6.37 -2.72
C SER A 484 -12.63 -5.51 -1.45
N VAL A 485 -12.88 -4.21 -1.59
CA VAL A 485 -12.91 -3.24 -0.49
C VAL A 485 -14.28 -3.26 0.18
N ILE A 486 -15.37 -3.32 -0.58
CA ILE A 486 -16.73 -3.37 -0.01
C ILE A 486 -16.96 -4.62 0.84
N LYS A 487 -16.41 -5.77 0.44
CA LYS A 487 -16.50 -7.04 1.18
C LYS A 487 -15.67 -7.05 2.47
N SER A 488 -14.64 -6.21 2.56
CA SER A 488 -13.70 -6.17 3.70
C SER A 488 -13.88 -4.97 4.62
N LEU A 489 -14.70 -3.98 4.25
CA LEU A 489 -15.03 -2.83 5.08
C LEU A 489 -16.50 -2.82 5.50
N PRO A 490 -16.85 -3.59 6.55
CA PRO A 490 -17.95 -3.18 7.43
C PRO A 490 -17.72 -1.75 7.96
N GLY A 491 -16.46 -1.33 8.07
CA GLY A 491 -16.01 -0.02 8.58
C GLY A 491 -16.35 1.22 7.74
N VAL A 492 -16.49 1.13 6.42
CA VAL A 492 -16.88 2.30 5.59
C VAL A 492 -18.34 2.70 5.89
N ALA A 493 -19.17 1.75 6.29
CA ALA A 493 -20.54 2.03 6.74
C ALA A 493 -20.59 2.77 8.11
N ILE A 494 -19.50 2.80 8.87
CA ILE A 494 -19.45 3.39 10.22
C ILE A 494 -19.23 4.92 10.17
N ALA A 495 -18.62 5.43 9.10
CA ALA A 495 -18.06 6.78 9.08
C ALA A 495 -19.09 7.91 8.90
N VAL A 496 -20.40 7.65 9.01
CA VAL A 496 -21.37 8.69 8.70
C VAL A 496 -22.44 8.91 9.76
N ALA A 497 -22.33 10.07 10.39
CA ALA A 497 -23.31 10.67 11.29
C ALA A 497 -24.55 11.18 10.54
N LEU A 498 -25.23 10.35 9.73
CA LEU A 498 -26.49 10.75 9.07
C LEU A 498 -27.71 10.42 9.92
N VAL A 499 -27.80 9.20 10.46
CA VAL A 499 -28.98 8.79 11.23
C VAL A 499 -29.10 9.54 12.55
N PRO A 500 -28.04 9.76 13.34
CA PRO A 500 -28.22 10.42 14.62
C PRO A 500 -28.69 11.88 14.53
N PRO A 501 -28.18 12.75 13.64
CA PRO A 501 -28.77 14.08 13.44
C PRO A 501 -30.22 14.00 12.95
N LEU A 502 -30.55 13.02 12.11
CA LEU A 502 -31.91 12.80 11.64
C LEU A 502 -32.86 12.35 12.78
N ALA A 503 -32.37 11.51 13.69
CA ALA A 503 -33.10 11.11 14.89
C ALA A 503 -33.26 12.27 15.88
N VAL A 504 -32.24 13.12 16.07
CA VAL A 504 -32.36 14.37 16.86
C VAL A 504 -33.39 15.29 16.23
N ALA A 505 -33.39 15.45 14.90
CA ALA A 505 -34.38 16.24 14.20
C ALA A 505 -35.80 15.69 14.41
N GLY A 506 -35.97 14.36 14.36
CA GLY A 506 -37.24 13.70 14.66
C GLY A 506 -37.69 13.89 16.12
N ILE A 507 -36.77 13.79 17.08
CA ILE A 507 -37.04 14.10 18.49
C ILE A 507 -37.49 15.57 18.65
N GLY A 508 -36.82 16.51 17.98
CA GLY A 508 -37.21 17.92 17.96
C GLY A 508 -38.63 18.13 17.41
N LEU A 509 -39.00 17.43 16.33
CA LEU A 509 -40.38 17.44 15.82
C LEU A 509 -41.38 16.87 16.84
N GLY A 510 -41.04 15.76 17.51
CA GLY A 510 -41.88 15.15 18.54
C GLY A 510 -42.06 16.04 19.77
N TRP A 511 -41.05 16.83 20.13
CA TRP A 511 -41.12 17.83 21.21
C TRP A 511 -41.75 19.16 20.78
N GLY A 512 -41.93 19.39 19.48
CA GLY A 512 -42.36 20.69 18.95
C GLY A 512 -41.27 21.77 19.01
N ASP A 513 -40.01 21.39 19.23
CA ASP A 513 -38.87 22.31 19.27
C ASP A 513 -38.23 22.45 17.88
N LEU A 514 -38.60 23.55 17.19
CA LEU A 514 -38.09 23.86 15.86
C LEU A 514 -36.60 24.24 15.85
N ARG A 515 -36.03 24.66 16.98
CA ARG A 515 -34.58 24.96 17.08
C ARG A 515 -33.79 23.67 17.04
N ILE A 516 -34.23 22.66 17.81
CA ILE A 516 -33.62 21.31 17.82
C ILE A 516 -33.75 20.68 16.42
N PHE A 517 -34.95 20.74 15.83
CA PHE A 517 -35.17 20.26 14.47
C PHE A 517 -34.25 20.95 13.45
N GLY A 518 -34.21 22.29 13.44
CA GLY A 518 -33.45 23.07 12.47
C GLY A 518 -31.95 22.84 12.53
N GLY A 519 -31.35 22.82 13.73
CA GLY A 519 -29.91 22.58 13.90
C GLY A 519 -29.49 21.19 13.42
N ALA A 520 -30.22 20.16 13.83
CA ALA A 520 -29.91 18.78 13.47
C ALA A 520 -30.25 18.44 12.00
N ALA A 521 -31.32 19.04 11.44
CA ALA A 521 -31.64 18.93 10.02
C ALA A 521 -30.58 19.60 9.13
N LEU A 522 -30.03 20.75 9.57
CA LEU A 522 -28.93 21.40 8.88
C LEU A 522 -27.69 20.50 8.86
N LEU A 523 -27.31 19.93 10.02
CA LEU A 523 -26.19 18.97 10.11
C LEU A 523 -26.38 17.75 9.20
N PHE A 524 -27.59 17.20 9.14
CA PHE A 524 -27.92 16.11 8.22
C PHE A 524 -27.75 16.53 6.75
N LEU A 525 -28.30 17.68 6.35
CA LEU A 525 -28.24 18.17 4.97
C LEU A 525 -26.82 18.48 4.53
N THR A 526 -26.01 19.08 5.41
CA THR A 526 -24.60 19.39 5.11
C THR A 526 -23.80 18.12 4.89
N ASN A 527 -24.03 17.09 5.72
CA ASN A 527 -23.41 15.79 5.57
C ASN A 527 -23.84 15.11 4.28
N LEU A 528 -25.14 15.08 3.99
CA LEU A 528 -25.71 14.49 2.77
C LEU A 528 -25.09 15.12 1.51
N VAL A 529 -25.08 16.45 1.42
CA VAL A 529 -24.55 17.18 0.26
C VAL A 529 -23.03 17.03 0.15
N GLY A 530 -22.30 17.13 1.28
CA GLY A 530 -20.86 16.97 1.31
C GLY A 530 -20.42 15.59 0.81
N ILE A 531 -21.05 14.53 1.31
CA ILE A 531 -20.80 13.15 0.89
C ILE A 531 -21.14 12.97 -0.59
N ALA A 532 -22.30 13.47 -1.04
CA ALA A 532 -22.71 13.32 -2.43
C ALA A 532 -21.75 14.03 -3.40
N ALA A 533 -21.30 15.23 -3.03
CA ALA A 533 -20.34 16.02 -3.80
C ALA A 533 -18.99 15.30 -3.94
N THR A 534 -18.43 14.82 -2.83
CA THR A 534 -17.10 14.18 -2.84
C THR A 534 -17.11 12.76 -3.38
N ALA A 535 -18.22 12.02 -3.21
CA ALA A 535 -18.41 10.75 -3.88
C ALA A 535 -18.48 10.93 -5.41
N ALA A 536 -19.20 11.93 -5.91
CA ALA A 536 -19.25 12.24 -7.35
C ALA A 536 -17.86 12.65 -7.89
N LEU A 537 -17.12 13.47 -7.14
CA LEU A 537 -15.74 13.83 -7.50
C LEU A 537 -14.81 12.59 -7.53
N THR A 538 -14.97 11.68 -6.58
CA THR A 538 -14.16 10.46 -6.49
C THR A 538 -14.45 9.53 -7.67
N PHE A 539 -15.71 9.32 -8.03
CA PHE A 539 -16.07 8.56 -9.23
C PHE A 539 -15.52 9.18 -10.52
N LEU A 540 -15.47 10.51 -10.61
CA LEU A 540 -14.83 11.20 -11.74
C LEU A 540 -13.33 10.93 -11.80
N VAL A 541 -12.63 11.01 -10.66
CA VAL A 541 -11.17 10.75 -10.57
C VAL A 541 -10.84 9.29 -10.89
N LEU A 542 -11.71 8.35 -10.51
CA LEU A 542 -11.59 6.93 -10.84
C LEU A 542 -12.00 6.59 -12.29
N GLY A 543 -12.48 7.57 -13.05
CA GLY A 543 -12.80 7.44 -14.46
C GLY A 543 -14.21 6.95 -14.77
N TYR A 544 -15.12 6.86 -13.79
CA TYR A 544 -16.47 6.31 -13.98
C TYR A 544 -17.47 7.23 -14.70
N ALA A 545 -17.05 8.42 -15.12
CA ALA A 545 -17.88 9.34 -15.91
C ALA A 545 -17.04 10.20 -16.86
N PRO A 546 -17.54 10.48 -18.09
CA PRO A 546 -16.89 11.41 -19.00
C PRO A 546 -16.88 12.84 -18.43
N ILE A 547 -15.74 13.53 -18.50
CA ILE A 547 -15.54 14.88 -17.95
C ILE A 547 -16.60 15.87 -18.48
N HIS A 548 -16.90 15.84 -19.79
CA HIS A 548 -17.85 16.77 -20.41
C HIS A 548 -19.28 16.67 -19.83
N THR A 549 -19.71 15.47 -19.45
CA THR A 549 -21.02 15.23 -18.83
C THR A 549 -20.99 15.60 -17.35
N ALA A 550 -19.89 15.24 -16.67
CA ALA A 550 -19.66 15.43 -15.24
C ALA A 550 -19.66 16.90 -14.81
N VAL A 551 -19.11 17.82 -15.62
CA VAL A 551 -18.92 19.23 -15.23
C VAL A 551 -20.22 19.93 -14.80
N ARG A 552 -21.38 19.63 -15.40
CA ARG A 552 -22.65 20.25 -14.94
C ARG A 552 -23.17 19.60 -13.66
N GLY A 553 -23.05 18.28 -13.50
CA GLY A 553 -23.44 17.60 -12.27
C GLY A 553 -22.59 18.06 -11.08
N LEU A 554 -21.28 18.19 -11.30
CA LEU A 554 -20.35 18.71 -10.30
C LEU A 554 -20.62 20.18 -9.96
N ARG A 555 -21.03 21.00 -10.94
CA ARG A 555 -21.48 22.38 -10.67
C ARG A 555 -22.70 22.44 -9.77
N VAL A 556 -23.70 21.57 -10.00
CA VAL A 556 -24.90 21.50 -9.13
C VAL A 556 -24.51 21.15 -7.70
N LEU A 557 -23.65 20.14 -7.52
CA LEU A 557 -23.16 19.74 -6.20
C LEU A 557 -22.32 20.86 -5.55
N ALA A 558 -21.43 21.52 -6.30
CA ALA A 558 -20.62 22.62 -5.79
C ALA A 558 -21.46 23.81 -5.33
N VAL A 559 -22.51 24.17 -6.09
CA VAL A 559 -23.46 25.22 -5.68
C VAL A 559 -24.25 24.79 -4.45
N ALA A 560 -24.71 23.54 -4.38
CA ALA A 560 -25.40 23.02 -3.20
C ALA A 560 -24.48 23.04 -1.96
N THR A 561 -23.22 22.63 -2.09
CA THR A 561 -22.23 22.69 -0.99
C THR A 561 -21.97 24.13 -0.57
N LEU A 562 -21.81 25.07 -1.50
CA LEU A 562 -21.61 26.49 -1.21
C LEU A 562 -22.83 27.10 -0.50
N LEU A 563 -24.03 26.74 -0.95
CA LEU A 563 -25.28 27.16 -0.32
C LEU A 563 -25.37 26.69 1.14
N MET A 564 -24.93 25.45 1.41
CA MET A 564 -24.89 24.91 2.77
C MET A 564 -23.76 25.51 3.62
N ALA A 565 -22.67 25.99 3.01
CA ALA A 565 -21.57 26.64 3.73
C ALA A 565 -22.01 27.95 4.41
N LEU A 566 -22.98 28.69 3.85
CA LEU A 566 -23.48 29.94 4.41
C LEU A 566 -24.08 29.77 5.83
N PRO A 567 -25.12 28.95 6.07
CA PRO A 567 -25.67 28.76 7.40
C PRO A 567 -24.67 28.10 8.37
N LEU A 568 -23.75 27.26 7.85
CA LEU A 568 -22.66 26.69 8.66
C LEU A 568 -21.71 27.77 9.18
N THR A 569 -21.34 28.77 8.37
CA THR A 569 -20.48 29.87 8.84
C THR A 569 -21.13 30.68 9.95
N VAL A 570 -22.44 30.92 9.87
CA VAL A 570 -23.21 31.59 10.93
C VAL A 570 -23.27 30.73 12.18
N SER A 571 -23.54 29.43 12.05
CA SER A 571 -23.55 28.51 13.20
C SER A 571 -22.17 28.42 13.87
N PHE A 572 -21.10 28.32 13.08
CA PHE A 572 -19.73 28.31 13.57
C PHE A 572 -19.36 29.61 14.31
N ALA A 573 -19.76 30.77 13.78
CA ALA A 573 -19.55 32.04 14.46
C ALA A 573 -20.26 32.09 15.82
N HIS A 574 -21.50 31.57 15.91
CA HIS A 574 -22.24 31.46 17.16
C HIS A 574 -21.55 30.51 18.16
N ILE A 575 -21.04 29.36 17.70
CA ILE A 575 -20.26 28.43 18.54
C ILE A 575 -19.01 29.12 19.10
N VAL A 576 -18.25 29.81 18.25
CA VAL A 576 -17.05 30.56 18.67
C VAL A 576 -17.41 31.66 19.68
N GLN A 577 -18.55 32.31 19.51
CA GLN A 577 -19.03 33.33 20.46
C GLN A 577 -19.39 32.72 21.82
N VAL A 578 -20.11 31.60 21.85
CA VAL A 578 -20.42 30.88 23.10
C VAL A 578 -19.14 30.43 23.80
N TRP A 579 -18.19 29.85 23.05
CA TRP A 579 -16.90 29.42 23.59
C TRP A 579 -16.08 30.59 24.15
N ARG A 580 -16.10 31.76 23.50
CA ARG A 580 -15.47 32.98 24.01
C ARG A 580 -16.10 33.40 25.33
N TYR A 581 -17.43 33.38 25.44
CA TYR A 581 -18.11 33.71 26.69
C TYR A 581 -17.81 32.70 27.79
N GLU A 582 -17.80 31.40 27.48
CA GLU A 582 -17.48 30.36 28.46
C GLU A 582 -16.04 30.50 28.97
N ASN A 583 -15.06 30.71 28.09
CA ASN A 583 -13.69 30.98 28.51
C ASN A 583 -13.57 32.26 29.33
N ALA A 584 -14.25 33.35 28.96
CA ALA A 584 -14.22 34.60 29.71
C ALA A 584 -14.84 34.46 31.13
N VAL A 585 -15.79 33.53 31.30
CA VAL A 585 -16.36 33.19 32.61
C VAL A 585 -15.40 32.33 33.44
N VAL A 586 -14.70 31.37 32.81
CA VAL A 586 -13.82 30.40 33.49
C VAL A 586 -12.43 30.97 33.81
N SER A 587 -11.85 31.81 32.95
CA SER A 587 -10.46 32.24 33.07
C SER A 587 -10.21 33.28 34.15
N ASP A 588 -11.22 34.05 34.54
CA ASP A 588 -11.09 35.10 35.55
C ASP A 588 -11.94 34.80 36.80
N PRO A 589 -11.34 34.61 37.98
CA PRO A 589 -12.11 34.43 39.21
C PRO A 589 -13.02 35.63 39.46
N VAL A 590 -14.22 35.37 39.99
CA VAL A 590 -15.19 36.42 40.32
C VAL A 590 -14.96 36.84 41.77
N ALA A 591 -14.54 38.09 41.98
CA ALA A 591 -14.19 38.60 43.30
C ALA A 591 -15.41 39.19 44.01
N ILE A 592 -15.61 38.82 45.28
CA ILE A 592 -16.61 39.44 46.17
C ILE A 592 -15.88 39.94 47.43
N GLY A 593 -15.65 41.26 47.50
CA GLY A 593 -14.84 41.87 48.57
C GLY A 593 -13.36 41.49 48.44
N ALA A 594 -12.79 40.85 49.46
CA ALA A 594 -11.39 40.40 49.48
C ALA A 594 -11.23 38.89 49.25
N ARG A 595 -12.27 38.21 48.74
CA ARG A 595 -12.26 36.77 48.48
C ARG A 595 -12.58 36.49 47.02
N ASP A 596 -11.76 35.66 46.41
CA ASP A 596 -12.01 35.08 45.10
C ASP A 596 -12.96 33.89 45.26
N LEU A 597 -14.11 33.92 44.57
CA LEU A 597 -15.01 32.79 44.48
C LEU A 597 -14.69 32.01 43.21
N GLU A 598 -14.44 30.72 43.39
CA GLU A 598 -14.25 29.80 42.27
C GLU A 598 -15.62 29.39 41.73
N LEU A 599 -15.86 29.73 40.46
CA LEU A 599 -17.01 29.24 39.72
C LEU A 599 -16.65 27.87 39.14
N THR A 600 -17.40 26.85 39.54
CA THR A 600 -17.25 25.47 39.02
C THR A 600 -18.50 25.07 38.24
N GLU A 601 -18.39 24.09 37.35
CA GLU A 601 -19.52 23.59 36.54
C GLU A 601 -20.22 24.73 35.76
N THR A 602 -19.44 25.66 35.22
CA THR A 602 -19.96 26.77 34.44
C THR A 602 -20.44 26.30 33.08
N SER A 603 -21.66 26.69 32.70
CA SER A 603 -22.19 26.51 31.36
C SER A 603 -22.82 27.81 30.89
N VAL A 604 -22.54 28.20 29.65
CA VAL A 604 -23.03 29.44 29.06
C VAL A 604 -23.97 29.11 27.91
N ARG A 605 -25.15 29.73 27.91
CA ARG A 605 -26.11 29.65 26.81
C ARG A 605 -26.51 31.04 26.38
N VAL A 606 -26.70 31.25 25.07
CA VAL A 606 -27.20 32.52 24.53
C VAL A 606 -28.67 32.34 24.18
N ASP A 607 -29.53 33.19 24.76
CA ASP A 607 -30.96 33.20 24.54
C ASP A 607 -31.40 34.59 24.06
N GLY A 608 -31.50 34.75 22.74
CA GLY A 608 -31.67 36.05 22.10
C GLY A 608 -30.48 36.97 22.40
N ASP A 609 -30.76 38.16 22.95
CA ASP A 609 -29.75 39.15 23.34
C ASP A 609 -29.19 38.93 24.77
N THR A 610 -29.62 37.87 25.46
CA THR A 610 -29.24 37.62 26.86
C THR A 610 -28.33 36.40 26.97
N VAL A 611 -27.16 36.57 27.58
CA VAL A 611 -26.24 35.49 27.93
C VAL A 611 -26.65 34.91 29.29
N VAL A 612 -27.07 33.65 29.29
CA VAL A 612 -27.42 32.90 30.49
C VAL A 612 -26.19 32.15 30.98
N VAL A 613 -25.65 32.55 32.12
CA VAL A 613 -24.51 31.88 32.77
C VAL A 613 -25.04 31.05 33.92
N ARG A 614 -24.94 29.72 33.80
CA ARG A 614 -25.23 28.81 34.91
C ARG A 614 -23.91 28.37 35.51
N ALA A 615 -23.75 28.55 36.81
CA ALA A 615 -22.49 28.22 37.49
C ALA A 615 -22.75 27.74 38.91
N THR A 616 -21.92 26.81 39.38
CA THR A 616 -21.91 26.36 40.77
C THR A 616 -20.87 27.15 41.55
N VAL A 617 -21.32 27.92 42.53
CA VAL A 617 -20.44 28.68 43.43
C VAL A 617 -20.09 27.81 44.63
N VAL A 618 -18.79 27.64 44.86
CA VAL A 618 -18.27 26.93 46.02
C VAL A 618 -17.98 27.95 47.13
N SER A 619 -18.71 27.90 48.24
CA SER A 619 -18.59 28.88 49.33
C SER A 619 -18.84 28.24 50.69
N ALA A 620 -18.16 28.72 51.74
CA ALA A 620 -18.38 28.30 53.12
C ALA A 620 -19.69 28.85 53.74
N GLN A 621 -20.29 29.89 53.15
CA GLN A 621 -21.50 30.55 53.65
C GLN A 621 -22.54 30.77 52.53
N PRO A 622 -23.84 30.76 52.84
CA PRO A 622 -24.90 31.02 51.87
C PRO A 622 -24.72 32.38 51.17
N LEU A 623 -24.89 32.40 49.84
CA LEU A 623 -24.82 33.63 49.05
C LEU A 623 -26.00 34.55 49.39
N THR A 624 -25.69 35.82 49.65
CA THR A 624 -26.72 36.86 49.80
C THR A 624 -27.15 37.40 48.43
N ALA A 625 -28.39 37.93 48.34
CA ALA A 625 -28.92 38.52 47.10
C ALA A 625 -28.01 39.63 46.52
N GLN A 626 -27.42 40.47 47.39
CA GLN A 626 -26.48 41.52 46.99
C GLN A 626 -25.19 40.96 46.35
N GLN A 627 -24.70 39.80 46.84
CA GLN A 627 -23.52 39.14 46.29
C GLN A 627 -23.82 38.52 44.91
N ALA A 628 -25.01 37.93 44.75
CA ALA A 628 -25.45 37.40 43.45
C ALA A 628 -25.61 38.51 42.39
N ASP A 629 -26.15 39.67 42.77
CA ASP A 629 -26.23 40.84 41.88
C ASP A 629 -24.85 41.42 41.53
N HIS A 630 -23.89 41.36 42.45
CA HIS A 630 -22.51 41.78 42.18
C HIS A 630 -21.82 40.87 41.16
N ILE A 631 -21.99 39.54 41.30
CA ILE A 631 -21.52 38.55 40.32
C ILE A 631 -22.14 38.84 38.95
N LYS A 632 -23.46 39.09 38.91
CA LYS A 632 -24.18 39.43 37.67
C LYS A 632 -23.58 40.65 36.98
N LEU A 633 -23.35 41.74 37.71
CA LEU A 633 -22.79 42.98 37.16
C LEU A 633 -21.36 42.80 36.65
N GLN A 634 -20.51 42.08 37.38
CA GLN A 634 -19.15 41.79 36.94
C GLN A 634 -19.16 40.95 35.65
N LEU A 635 -20.00 39.91 35.58
CA LEU A 635 -20.15 39.10 34.37
C LEU A 635 -20.73 39.92 33.21
N GLN A 636 -21.65 40.85 33.47
CA GLN A 636 -22.24 41.74 32.47
C GLN A 636 -21.20 42.68 31.85
N GLN A 637 -20.27 43.20 32.67
CA GLN A 637 -19.17 44.04 32.21
C GLN A 637 -18.10 43.24 31.46
N ARG A 638 -17.78 42.02 31.93
CA ARG A 638 -16.78 41.15 31.29
C ARG A 638 -17.22 40.64 29.92
N LEU A 639 -18.49 40.27 29.80
CA LEU A 639 -19.04 39.68 28.57
C LEU A 639 -19.56 40.73 27.58
N ASP A 640 -19.60 42.01 27.98
CA ASP A 640 -20.16 43.13 27.21
C ASP A 640 -21.55 42.81 26.61
N ALA A 641 -22.37 42.11 27.38
CA ALA A 641 -23.66 41.58 26.96
C ALA A 641 -24.65 41.59 28.12
N LYS A 642 -25.97 41.55 27.87
CA LYS A 642 -26.96 41.39 28.93
C LYS A 642 -26.81 40.00 29.54
N VAL A 643 -26.56 39.90 30.86
CA VAL A 643 -26.33 38.61 31.53
C VAL A 643 -27.47 38.26 32.47
N ARG A 644 -27.93 37.01 32.41
CA ARG A 644 -28.77 36.36 33.43
C ARG A 644 -27.95 35.26 34.10
N VAL A 645 -27.87 35.27 35.42
CA VAL A 645 -27.09 34.28 36.19
C VAL A 645 -28.01 33.28 36.86
N GLU A 646 -27.71 31.99 36.70
CA GLU A 646 -28.35 30.88 37.41
C GLU A 646 -27.29 30.24 38.31
N LEU A 647 -27.19 30.73 39.54
CA LEU A 647 -26.17 30.29 40.48
C LEU A 647 -26.70 29.12 41.32
N GLN A 648 -26.02 27.98 41.27
CA GLN A 648 -26.19 26.89 42.23
C GLN A 648 -25.11 27.02 43.31
N GLN A 649 -25.42 26.62 44.53
CA GLN A 649 -24.48 26.74 45.64
C GLN A 649 -24.06 25.38 46.17
N ARG A 650 -22.74 25.18 46.31
CA ARG A 650 -22.14 24.03 46.98
C ARG A 650 -21.41 24.49 48.24
N LEU A 651 -21.92 24.11 49.41
CA LEU A 651 -21.30 24.44 50.69
C LEU A 651 -20.11 23.51 50.97
N VAL A 652 -18.93 24.09 51.17
CA VAL A 652 -17.75 23.35 51.67
C VAL A 652 -17.63 23.65 53.15
N ARG A 653 -17.64 22.58 53.96
CA ARG A 653 -17.59 22.65 55.42
C ARG A 653 -16.17 22.69 55.94
#